data_AF-A0A3D4S0Q6-F1
#
_entry.id   AF-A0A3D4S0Q6-F1
#
_cell.length_a   1.000
_cell.length_b   1.000
_cell.length_c   1.000
_cell.angle_alpha   90.00
_cell.angle_beta   90.00
_cell.angle_gamma   90.00
#
_symmetry.space_group_name_H-M   'P 1'
#
loop_
_entity.id
_entity.type
_entity.pdbx_description
1 polymer ?
#
loop_
_entity_poly.entity_id
_entity_poly.type
_entity_poly.pdbx_seq_one_letter_code
_entity_poly.pdbx_strand_id
1 'polypeptide(L)'
;MTTTPANADADNRRRLSQIADAGPERLPALPMAVKDAKATRELLFTLRHFHLGDPSATEKLEEVGKDCLPVLLDPFRNTSRLRYDYPLFLYPSADGDGDQKADTLVVRLADWLEQNVHAFAPEDNAARILKDHLAWIEYRLRADLRVKEGPVPAAPLLAIAGQALQRHLKLGETDQERLGADLEQLQQRAGQGQIMGYGRSPALHLLLHAVRSRVVPRRQRLQEQINICIQGLESLLSVEWRKTDESIEPRRARDSVGLGGGLFDPLALSSVMDHSRGTRVMSAHRHERIERVLTVLRTWHQEPVLAHFVRLGSVAADWLSESPDVVDIADPDPCARASELFEQEAAKLSELFSALRIARLEIDGIYDATLHDPWFANFQWQGFSAEELLMVPAVIALEDADRVAGEGLRSFSQLLSSGRPVQILVRVMPAYNPGVGPNPGFAVGADKDPDQHGNRHLDKEPSDQDPFQRFRTELGYLGLSHRQAAVSQTSAARHEHLMQSFLAALDATCTSLHLINTGVRPPHDLVPLNAWLVAGAAIEGRAHPFFRVDPIPHDCDPPEMDFSENPQPDMDWPVHPFTYMDDAGNRVVGDLAFTFADYCLLIPPMRKHFRVIPPGCDSEALIPMQAYLAMPQDEAYQKVPFLWAVDGNGVLQRLVVSRGMALGCLDRLNYWRTLQAMAGVRNRHVDQAVERTRAEQQQQASEERERLLAAHAAELDQVRRQAAGESMQRLTDRLLGLDLAAGMSGDMRSLGFDPTAPGATDIPADTGAQQDTQEQLAPATEVDALSAIEEETTLGFDDPWIDTPLCTSCNDCLKINPALFIYNEEKQALLGDLNNATFAQLVEAAELCPAKCIHPGQPWNSSEPGLDELIERAAPFNQ
;
A
#
# COMPACT_ATOMS: atom_id res chain seq x y z
N MET A 1 -18.13 -13.18 12.48
CA MET A 1 -18.39 -13.36 13.92
C MET A 1 -17.25 -14.19 14.49
N THR A 2 -16.28 -13.53 15.11
CA THR A 2 -15.15 -14.17 15.79
C THR A 2 -15.08 -13.60 17.20
N THR A 3 -15.05 -14.51 18.15
CA THR A 3 -15.18 -14.30 19.60
C THR A 3 -14.11 -13.36 20.15
N THR A 4 -14.52 -12.20 20.64
CA THR A 4 -13.71 -11.30 21.47
C THR A 4 -13.44 -11.97 22.82
N PRO A 5 -12.18 -12.09 23.28
CA PRO A 5 -11.91 -12.60 24.62
C PRO A 5 -12.27 -11.53 25.65
N ALA A 6 -13.18 -11.87 26.57
CA ALA A 6 -13.71 -10.97 27.61
C ALA A 6 -12.64 -10.30 28.51
N ASN A 7 -11.38 -10.78 28.50
CA ASN A 7 -10.26 -10.16 29.21
C ASN A 7 -9.68 -8.92 28.51
N ALA A 8 -9.77 -8.80 27.18
CA ALA A 8 -9.32 -7.61 26.46
C ALA A 8 -10.21 -6.39 26.80
N ASP A 9 -11.50 -6.62 27.04
CA ASP A 9 -12.50 -5.58 27.29
C ASP A 9 -12.36 -4.95 28.69
N ALA A 10 -11.91 -5.73 29.68
CA ALA A 10 -11.62 -5.23 31.04
C ALA A 10 -10.33 -4.40 31.11
N ASP A 11 -9.30 -4.82 30.37
CA ASP A 11 -8.02 -4.10 30.30
C ASP A 11 -8.15 -2.80 29.48
N ASN A 12 -8.94 -2.84 28.41
CA ASN A 12 -9.30 -1.67 27.61
C ASN A 12 -10.14 -0.66 28.42
N ARG A 13 -11.09 -1.13 29.25
CA ARG A 13 -11.86 -0.27 30.18
C ARG A 13 -11.01 0.37 31.27
N ARG A 14 -10.00 -0.33 31.82
CA ARG A 14 -9.04 0.27 32.77
C ARG A 14 -8.15 1.32 32.11
N ARG A 15 -7.65 1.07 30.89
CA ARG A 15 -6.88 2.04 30.10
C ARG A 15 -7.70 3.28 29.73
N LEU A 16 -8.99 3.11 29.43
CA LEU A 16 -9.93 4.20 29.16
C LEU A 16 -10.23 5.07 30.41
N SER A 17 -10.27 4.48 31.61
CA SER A 17 -10.58 5.20 32.86
C SER A 17 -9.55 6.24 33.33
N GLN A 18 -8.34 6.23 32.75
CA GLN A 18 -7.27 7.19 33.04
C GLN A 18 -7.26 8.38 32.07
N ILE A 19 -8.08 8.33 31.03
CA ILE A 19 -8.32 9.40 30.07
C ILE A 19 -9.69 10.01 30.42
N ALA A 20 -9.88 11.33 30.24
CA ALA A 20 -11.11 12.01 30.65
C ALA A 20 -12.37 11.28 30.17
N ASP A 21 -13.26 10.98 31.12
CA ASP A 21 -14.42 10.08 30.96
C ASP A 21 -15.30 10.46 29.77
N ALA A 22 -15.78 9.44 29.06
CA ALA A 22 -16.61 9.57 27.89
C ALA A 22 -18.03 9.91 28.33
N GLY A 23 -18.48 11.14 28.10
CA GLY A 23 -19.92 11.40 28.01
C GLY A 23 -20.57 10.41 27.03
N PRO A 24 -21.84 10.02 27.23
CA PRO A 24 -22.48 8.95 26.48
C PRO A 24 -22.39 9.18 24.97
N GLU A 25 -22.12 8.11 24.22
CA GLU A 25 -22.13 8.08 22.76
C GLU A 25 -23.51 8.54 22.28
N ARG A 26 -23.57 9.77 21.77
CA ARG A 26 -24.82 10.38 21.33
C ARG A 26 -25.03 9.99 19.88
N LEU A 27 -25.94 9.05 19.64
CA LEU A 27 -26.32 8.69 18.26
C LEU A 27 -26.92 9.93 17.57
N PRO A 28 -26.54 10.20 16.31
CA PRO A 28 -27.13 11.29 15.55
C PRO A 28 -28.61 11.00 15.32
N ALA A 29 -29.45 12.03 15.42
CA ALA A 29 -30.90 11.89 15.34
C ALA A 29 -31.49 12.72 14.20
N LEU A 30 -32.41 12.12 13.42
CA LEU A 30 -33.20 12.85 12.44
C LEU A 30 -34.12 13.86 13.16
N PRO A 31 -34.18 15.11 12.69
CA PRO A 31 -35.13 16.09 13.23
C PRO A 31 -36.56 15.65 12.94
N MET A 32 -37.44 15.80 13.93
CA MET A 32 -38.88 15.58 13.76
C MET A 32 -39.45 16.54 12.72
N ALA A 33 -40.20 16.00 11.76
CA ALA A 33 -40.73 16.78 10.64
C ALA A 33 -42.22 16.50 10.39
N VAL A 34 -42.97 17.55 10.05
CA VAL A 34 -44.35 17.42 9.57
C VAL A 34 -44.33 17.26 8.05
N LYS A 35 -44.83 16.13 7.55
CA LYS A 35 -44.84 15.84 6.11
C LYS A 35 -45.98 16.61 5.43
N ASP A 36 -45.63 17.55 4.55
CA ASP A 36 -46.57 18.25 3.65
C ASP A 36 -46.19 17.98 2.19
N ALA A 37 -47.07 17.28 1.46
CA ALA A 37 -46.84 16.88 0.07
C ALA A 37 -46.73 18.07 -0.90
N LYS A 38 -47.43 19.19 -0.65
CA LYS A 38 -47.36 20.38 -1.52
C LYS A 38 -46.04 21.11 -1.33
N ALA A 39 -45.67 21.34 -0.07
CA ALA A 39 -44.38 21.94 0.29
C ALA A 39 -43.20 21.09 -0.24
N THR A 40 -43.30 19.76 -0.14
CA THR A 40 -42.30 18.82 -0.66
C THR A 40 -42.09 18.98 -2.17
N ARG A 41 -43.15 19.17 -2.96
CA ARG A 41 -43.04 19.33 -4.42
C ARG A 41 -42.37 20.64 -4.82
N GLU A 42 -42.71 21.75 -4.18
CA GLU A 42 -42.09 23.07 -4.41
C GLU A 42 -40.62 23.08 -3.98
N LEU A 43 -40.32 22.42 -2.86
CA LEU A 43 -38.96 22.27 -2.36
C LEU A 43 -38.11 21.39 -3.26
N LEU A 44 -38.63 20.25 -3.73
CA LEU A 44 -37.94 19.38 -4.68
C LEU A 44 -37.63 20.08 -6.00
N PHE A 45 -38.54 20.94 -6.49
CA PHE A 45 -38.28 21.79 -7.64
C PHE A 45 -37.06 22.68 -7.41
N THR A 46 -36.99 23.35 -6.26
CA THR A 46 -35.87 24.22 -5.89
C THR A 46 -34.56 23.44 -5.73
N LEU A 47 -34.59 22.29 -5.05
CA LEU A 47 -33.43 21.40 -4.88
C LEU A 47 -32.87 20.90 -6.21
N ARG A 48 -33.76 20.53 -7.15
CA ARG A 48 -33.35 20.12 -8.50
C ARG A 48 -32.70 21.27 -9.27
N HIS A 49 -33.23 22.49 -9.17
CA HIS A 49 -32.63 23.66 -9.82
C HIS A 49 -31.26 23.99 -9.23
N PHE A 50 -31.10 23.89 -7.90
CA PHE A 50 -29.78 24.00 -7.26
C PHE A 50 -28.80 22.95 -7.76
N HIS A 51 -29.21 21.67 -7.80
CA HIS A 51 -28.37 20.60 -8.34
C HIS A 51 -27.92 20.93 -9.77
N LEU A 52 -28.83 21.40 -10.62
CA LEU A 52 -28.53 21.74 -12.02
C LEU A 52 -27.72 23.05 -12.20
N GLY A 53 -27.44 23.79 -11.11
CA GLY A 53 -26.59 24.99 -11.15
C GLY A 53 -27.33 26.31 -11.33
N ASP A 54 -28.63 26.39 -11.03
CA ASP A 54 -29.39 27.64 -11.05
C ASP A 54 -29.02 28.54 -9.86
N PRO A 55 -28.48 29.76 -10.09
CA PRO A 55 -28.14 30.69 -9.01
C PRO A 55 -29.36 31.11 -8.18
N SER A 56 -30.54 31.24 -8.79
CA SER A 56 -31.75 31.70 -8.12
C SER A 56 -32.30 30.68 -7.11
N ALA A 57 -31.98 29.39 -7.27
CA ALA A 57 -32.29 28.34 -6.32
C ALA A 57 -31.30 28.33 -5.15
N THR A 58 -30.04 28.70 -5.42
CA THR A 58 -28.95 28.71 -4.43
C THR A 58 -29.22 29.70 -3.30
N GLU A 59 -29.79 30.87 -3.61
CA GLU A 59 -30.16 31.91 -2.64
C GLU A 59 -31.38 31.56 -1.79
N LYS A 60 -32.21 30.60 -2.22
CA LYS A 60 -33.45 30.18 -1.54
C LYS A 60 -33.23 29.05 -0.54
N LEU A 61 -32.10 28.37 -0.61
CA LEU A 61 -31.78 27.22 0.22
C LEU A 61 -30.79 27.61 1.33
N GLU A 62 -30.92 26.97 2.48
CA GLU A 62 -30.06 27.20 3.63
C GLU A 62 -28.63 26.71 3.36
N GLU A 63 -27.65 27.54 3.74
CA GLU A 63 -26.23 27.21 3.67
C GLU A 63 -25.85 26.19 4.74
N VAL A 64 -24.81 25.40 4.47
CA VAL A 64 -24.33 24.40 5.42
C VAL A 64 -23.61 25.06 6.59
N GLY A 65 -23.96 24.68 7.80
CA GLY A 65 -23.29 25.12 9.03
C GLY A 65 -21.79 24.84 9.02
N LYS A 66 -20.99 25.74 9.60
CA LYS A 66 -19.51 25.59 9.65
C LYS A 66 -19.05 24.41 10.51
N ASP A 67 -19.92 23.96 11.41
CA ASP A 67 -19.77 22.87 12.36
C ASP A 67 -20.25 21.51 11.83
N CYS A 68 -20.79 21.49 10.61
CA CYS A 68 -21.30 20.30 9.96
C CYS A 68 -20.17 19.41 9.42
N LEU A 69 -20.27 18.10 9.68
CA LEU A 69 -19.33 17.07 9.24
C LEU A 69 -20.04 15.94 8.50
N PRO A 70 -19.35 15.24 7.58
CA PRO A 70 -19.82 13.95 7.09
C PRO A 70 -20.12 13.03 8.27
N VAL A 71 -21.22 12.29 8.19
CA VAL A 71 -21.71 11.54 9.35
C VAL A 71 -20.72 10.50 9.88
N LEU A 72 -19.93 9.88 9.00
CA LEU A 72 -18.88 8.92 9.37
C LEU A 72 -17.72 9.57 10.15
N LEU A 73 -17.63 10.90 10.14
CA LEU A 73 -16.59 11.65 10.85
C LEU A 73 -17.08 12.33 12.13
N ASP A 74 -18.37 12.25 12.45
CA ASP A 74 -18.94 12.79 13.69
C ASP A 74 -18.29 12.20 14.96
N PRO A 75 -18.02 10.87 15.06
CA PRO A 75 -17.31 10.31 16.22
C PRO A 75 -15.92 10.92 16.45
N PHE A 76 -15.30 11.48 15.41
CA PHE A 76 -13.97 12.06 15.43
C PHE A 76 -13.95 13.58 15.65
N ARG A 77 -15.10 14.20 15.94
CA ARG A 77 -15.20 15.64 16.23
C ARG A 77 -14.28 16.07 17.37
N ASN A 78 -14.06 15.21 18.36
CA ASN A 78 -13.08 15.41 19.42
C ASN A 78 -11.78 14.64 19.13
N THR A 79 -10.85 15.31 18.43
CA THR A 79 -9.56 14.73 18.03
C THR A 79 -8.61 14.45 19.19
N SER A 80 -8.86 14.97 20.40
CA SER A 80 -8.08 14.60 21.58
C SER A 80 -8.32 13.15 22.02
N ARG A 81 -9.41 12.53 21.56
CA ARG A 81 -9.73 11.11 21.81
C ARG A 81 -9.16 10.17 20.74
N LEU A 82 -8.75 10.70 19.60
CA LEU A 82 -8.29 9.90 18.48
C LEU A 82 -6.88 9.39 18.74
N ARG A 83 -6.73 8.07 18.82
CA ARG A 83 -5.44 7.41 18.62
C ARG A 83 -5.24 7.16 17.14
N TYR A 84 -4.10 7.60 16.66
CA TYR A 84 -3.64 7.45 15.30
C TYR A 84 -2.12 7.28 15.33
N ASP A 85 -1.49 7.07 14.17
CA ASP A 85 -0.10 6.61 14.08
C ASP A 85 0.92 7.53 14.77
N TYR A 86 0.59 8.80 14.99
CA TYR A 86 1.47 9.76 15.64
C TYR A 86 1.17 9.91 17.14
N PRO A 87 2.19 10.15 17.98
CA PRO A 87 3.58 10.48 17.60
C PRO A 87 4.40 9.31 17.06
N LEU A 88 5.41 9.62 16.26
CA LEU A 88 6.40 8.66 15.74
C LEU A 88 7.68 8.71 16.55
N PHE A 89 8.34 7.58 16.71
CA PHE A 89 9.72 7.47 17.19
C PHE A 89 10.63 7.27 15.98
N LEU A 90 11.65 8.13 15.85
CA LEU A 90 12.66 8.09 14.82
C LEU A 90 13.96 7.56 15.43
N TYR A 91 14.45 6.43 14.91
CA TYR A 91 15.73 5.86 15.32
C TYR A 91 16.88 6.67 14.74
N PRO A 92 18.02 6.82 15.43
CA PRO A 92 19.21 7.40 14.81
C PRO A 92 19.69 6.55 13.62
N SER A 93 20.41 7.16 12.68
CA SER A 93 21.09 6.41 11.61
C SER A 93 21.97 5.33 12.23
N ALA A 94 21.78 4.06 11.84
CA ALA A 94 22.63 2.99 12.36
C ALA A 94 24.02 2.99 11.72
N ASP A 95 24.99 2.44 12.45
CA ASP A 95 26.30 2.10 11.91
C ASP A 95 26.15 0.92 10.92
N GLY A 96 26.72 1.03 9.72
CA GLY A 96 26.68 -0.05 8.71
C GLY A 96 26.44 0.45 7.27
N ASP A 97 25.79 -0.37 6.45
CA ASP A 97 25.63 -0.09 5.01
C ASP A 97 24.57 0.98 4.69
N GLY A 98 23.73 1.34 5.66
CA GLY A 98 22.65 2.31 5.51
C GLY A 98 21.35 1.73 4.94
N ASP A 99 21.28 0.43 4.61
CA ASP A 99 20.11 -0.22 3.99
C ASP A 99 18.98 -0.60 4.96
N GLN A 100 18.72 0.28 5.93
CA GLN A 100 17.68 0.09 6.92
C GLN A 100 16.30 0.21 6.28
N LYS A 101 15.41 -0.73 6.59
CA LYS A 101 14.01 -0.70 6.16
C LYS A 101 13.21 0.36 6.93
N ALA A 102 12.08 0.79 6.36
CA ALA A 102 11.25 1.84 6.93
C ALA A 102 10.81 1.57 8.39
N ASP A 103 10.42 0.33 8.68
CA ASP A 103 10.01 -0.16 10.01
C ASP A 103 11.13 -0.15 11.05
N THR A 104 12.40 -0.19 10.62
CA THR A 104 13.56 -0.07 11.52
C THR A 104 14.01 1.37 11.76
N LEU A 105 13.58 2.31 10.91
CA LEU A 105 13.91 3.74 11.02
C LEU A 105 12.83 4.51 11.76
N VAL A 106 11.57 4.17 11.51
CA VAL A 106 10.42 4.91 12.03
C VAL A 106 9.36 3.93 12.48
N VAL A 107 8.92 4.09 13.73
CA VAL A 107 7.83 3.31 14.31
C VAL A 107 6.84 4.22 15.04
N ARG A 108 5.63 3.74 15.25
CA ARG A 108 4.67 4.41 16.13
C ARG A 108 5.22 4.43 17.55
N LEU A 109 5.11 5.58 18.23
CA LEU A 109 5.60 5.72 19.60
C LEU A 109 4.93 4.72 20.55
N ALA A 110 3.64 4.42 20.32
CA ALA A 110 2.91 3.43 21.11
C ALA A 110 3.58 2.03 21.03
N ASP A 111 3.92 1.59 19.81
CA ASP A 111 4.57 0.31 19.59
C ASP A 111 5.98 0.30 20.19
N TRP A 112 6.71 1.40 20.02
CA TRP A 112 8.03 1.56 20.61
C TRP A 112 8.00 1.45 22.14
N LEU A 113 7.03 2.12 22.79
CA LEU A 113 6.85 2.07 24.25
C LEU A 113 6.53 0.64 24.72
N GLU A 114 5.58 -0.03 24.05
CA GLU A 114 5.18 -1.39 24.41
C GLU A 114 6.33 -2.39 24.22
N GLN A 115 7.01 -2.36 23.07
CA GLN A 115 8.14 -3.25 22.76
C GLN A 115 9.30 -3.04 23.75
N ASN A 116 9.68 -1.79 24.04
CA ASN A 116 10.81 -1.52 24.93
C ASN A 116 10.50 -1.87 26.39
N VAL A 117 9.30 -1.60 26.88
CA VAL A 117 8.90 -2.01 28.23
C VAL A 117 8.83 -3.52 28.35
N HIS A 118 8.29 -4.22 27.36
CA HIS A 118 8.31 -5.67 27.34
C HIS A 118 9.74 -6.24 27.32
N ALA A 119 10.68 -5.57 26.63
CA ALA A 119 12.06 -6.04 26.53
C ALA A 119 12.85 -5.98 27.85
N PHE A 120 12.60 -5.03 28.76
CA PHE A 120 13.26 -4.99 30.08
C PHE A 120 12.40 -5.53 31.22
N ALA A 121 11.07 -5.63 31.03
CA ALA A 121 10.13 -6.19 31.99
C ALA A 121 9.21 -7.22 31.29
N PRO A 122 9.73 -8.42 30.94
CA PRO A 122 8.95 -9.43 30.22
C PRO A 122 7.84 -10.06 31.08
N GLU A 123 8.02 -10.15 32.40
CA GLU A 123 7.02 -10.71 33.31
C GLU A 123 5.83 -9.76 33.53
N ASP A 124 4.61 -10.29 33.65
CA ASP A 124 3.39 -9.49 33.85
C ASP A 124 3.43 -8.60 35.11
N ASN A 125 4.11 -9.07 36.16
CA ASN A 125 4.24 -8.33 37.42
C ASN A 125 5.42 -7.35 37.42
N ALA A 126 6.36 -7.46 36.48
CA ALA A 126 7.48 -6.54 36.35
C ALA A 126 7.03 -5.23 35.68
N ALA A 127 7.47 -4.09 36.21
CA ALA A 127 7.12 -2.74 35.75
C ALA A 127 5.59 -2.51 35.55
N ARG A 128 4.75 -3.18 36.36
CA ARG A 128 3.29 -3.18 36.21
C ARG A 128 2.70 -1.76 36.17
N ILE A 129 3.17 -0.88 37.06
CA ILE A 129 2.69 0.51 37.13
C ILE A 129 2.96 1.23 35.81
N LEU A 130 4.14 1.06 35.21
CA LEU A 130 4.48 1.66 33.93
C LEU A 130 3.63 1.07 32.79
N LYS A 131 3.51 -0.26 32.72
CA LYS A 131 2.69 -0.97 31.72
C LYS A 131 1.24 -0.48 31.71
N ASP A 132 0.65 -0.32 32.89
CA ASP A 132 -0.73 0.13 33.06
C ASP A 132 -0.94 1.58 32.57
N HIS A 133 0.13 2.38 32.43
CA HIS A 133 0.07 3.83 32.17
C HIS A 133 0.79 4.28 30.89
N LEU A 134 1.24 3.35 30.03
CA LEU A 134 1.84 3.68 28.73
C LEU A 134 0.92 4.56 27.87
N ALA A 135 -0.38 4.26 27.93
CA ALA A 135 -1.42 5.00 27.24
C ALA A 135 -1.47 6.49 27.65
N TRP A 136 -1.27 6.76 28.94
CA TRP A 136 -1.27 8.11 29.47
C TRP A 136 -0.02 8.89 29.02
N ILE A 137 1.15 8.23 29.04
CA ILE A 137 2.41 8.82 28.57
C ILE A 137 2.29 9.22 27.09
N GLU A 138 1.79 8.31 26.25
CA GLU A 138 1.57 8.55 24.82
C GLU A 138 0.61 9.72 24.57
N TYR A 139 -0.53 9.77 25.28
CA TYR A 139 -1.45 10.90 25.21
C TYR A 139 -0.80 12.23 25.62
N ARG A 140 -0.03 12.23 26.72
CA ARG A 140 0.65 13.41 27.23
C ARG A 140 1.67 13.94 26.23
N LEU A 141 2.49 13.05 25.67
CA LEU A 141 3.50 13.38 24.65
C LEU A 141 2.83 13.94 23.38
N ARG A 142 1.73 13.35 22.93
CA ARG A 142 0.95 13.89 21.80
C ARG A 142 0.49 15.32 22.07
N ALA A 143 0.02 15.62 23.28
CA ALA A 143 -0.43 16.96 23.65
C ALA A 143 0.74 17.97 23.66
N ASP A 144 1.87 17.60 24.27
CA ASP A 144 3.07 18.46 24.35
C ASP A 144 3.70 18.72 22.96
N LEU A 145 3.54 17.79 22.01
CA LEU A 145 4.05 17.93 20.64
C LEU A 145 3.16 18.76 19.70
N ARG A 146 1.93 19.13 20.09
CA ARG A 146 1.04 19.94 19.22
C ARG A 146 1.62 21.30 18.84
N VAL A 147 2.48 21.85 19.69
CA VAL A 147 3.10 23.19 19.55
C VAL A 147 4.46 23.10 18.85
N LYS A 148 5.02 21.91 18.66
CA LYS A 148 6.35 21.71 18.07
C LYS A 148 6.21 21.26 16.62
N GLU A 149 6.95 21.88 15.71
CA GLU A 149 6.84 21.58 14.28
C GLU A 149 7.65 20.34 13.85
N GLY A 150 8.84 20.14 14.41
CA GLY A 150 9.78 19.09 14.00
C GLY A 150 10.11 18.03 15.06
N PRO A 151 11.00 17.09 14.72
CA PRO A 151 11.48 16.06 15.65
C PRO A 151 12.18 16.64 16.87
N VAL A 152 11.96 16.03 18.04
CA VAL A 152 12.52 16.47 19.33
C VAL A 152 13.26 15.29 19.97
N PRO A 153 14.40 15.50 20.65
CA PRO A 153 15.07 14.43 21.38
C PRO A 153 14.13 13.66 22.32
N ALA A 154 14.11 12.34 22.20
CA ALA A 154 13.16 11.47 22.90
C ALA A 154 13.39 11.45 24.41
N ALA A 155 14.64 11.26 24.84
CA ALA A 155 14.99 11.09 26.24
C ALA A 155 14.56 12.28 27.15
N PRO A 156 14.85 13.55 26.82
CA PRO A 156 14.36 14.69 27.60
C PRO A 156 12.84 14.79 27.66
N LEU A 157 12.16 14.46 26.55
CA LEU A 157 10.71 14.54 26.46
C LEU A 157 10.03 13.45 27.30
N LEU A 158 10.56 12.23 27.28
CA LEU A 158 10.14 11.12 28.14
C LEU A 158 10.36 11.43 29.62
N ALA A 159 11.48 12.08 29.97
CA ALA A 159 11.74 12.49 31.35
C ALA A 159 10.67 13.48 31.87
N ILE A 160 10.30 14.48 31.06
CA ILE A 160 9.25 15.44 31.40
C ILE A 160 7.89 14.74 31.56
N ALA A 161 7.55 13.83 30.63
CA ALA A 161 6.31 13.06 30.69
C ALA A 161 6.27 12.12 31.90
N GLY A 162 7.37 11.45 32.22
CA GLY A 162 7.52 10.58 33.38
C GLY A 162 7.34 11.31 34.71
N GLN A 163 7.95 12.50 34.84
CA GLN A 163 7.72 13.36 36.01
C GLN A 163 6.26 13.82 36.12
N ALA A 164 5.61 14.11 34.99
CA ALA A 164 4.19 14.46 34.98
C ALA A 164 3.31 13.28 35.41
N LEU A 165 3.65 12.06 34.98
CA LEU A 165 2.95 10.83 35.40
C LEU A 165 3.09 10.59 36.91
N GLN A 166 4.29 10.70 37.46
CA GLN A 166 4.50 10.55 38.92
C GLN A 166 3.66 11.56 39.72
N ARG A 167 3.59 12.82 39.27
CA ARG A 167 2.73 13.85 39.90
C ARG A 167 1.24 13.54 39.76
N HIS A 168 0.84 12.91 38.66
CA HIS A 168 -0.55 12.53 38.39
C HIS A 168 -1.01 11.39 39.30
N LEU A 169 -0.18 10.36 39.49
CA LEU A 169 -0.55 9.14 40.21
C LEU A 169 -0.52 9.25 41.73
N LYS A 170 0.26 10.19 42.29
CA LYS A 170 0.36 10.42 43.75
C LYS A 170 0.57 9.13 44.55
N LEU A 171 1.49 8.29 44.08
CA LEU A 171 1.83 7.00 44.69
C LEU A 171 2.57 7.17 46.02
N GLY A 172 2.65 6.11 46.83
CA GLY A 172 3.52 6.07 48.02
C GLY A 172 5.00 6.02 47.63
N GLU A 173 5.90 6.36 48.58
CA GLU A 173 7.35 6.50 48.32
C GLU A 173 7.97 5.29 47.61
N THR A 174 7.69 4.07 48.07
CA THR A 174 8.25 2.83 47.49
C THR A 174 7.81 2.59 46.04
N ASP A 175 6.54 2.85 45.73
CA ASP A 175 6.00 2.66 44.37
C ASP A 175 6.45 3.79 43.43
N GLN A 176 6.65 4.99 43.98
CA GLN A 176 7.22 6.12 43.25
C GLN A 176 8.69 5.87 42.87
N GLU A 177 9.50 5.32 43.77
CA GLU A 177 10.89 4.94 43.49
C GLU A 177 10.97 3.85 42.41
N ARG A 178 10.11 2.82 42.50
CA ARG A 178 10.03 1.75 41.48
C ARG A 178 9.65 2.31 40.10
N LEU A 179 8.59 3.11 40.02
CA LEU A 179 8.18 3.76 38.78
C LEU A 179 9.26 4.69 38.23
N GLY A 180 10.00 5.39 39.11
CA GLY A 180 11.15 6.21 38.74
C GLY A 180 12.24 5.40 38.05
N ALA A 181 12.63 4.26 38.63
CA ALA A 181 13.62 3.37 38.04
C ALA A 181 13.16 2.79 36.68
N ASP A 182 11.89 2.40 36.56
CA ASP A 182 11.32 1.90 35.30
C ASP A 182 11.32 2.99 34.20
N LEU A 183 10.99 4.23 34.55
CA LEU A 183 11.02 5.39 33.65
C LEU A 183 12.44 5.77 33.22
N GLU A 184 13.42 5.67 34.12
CA GLU A 184 14.83 5.88 33.80
C GLU A 184 15.36 4.84 32.82
N GLN A 185 14.99 3.56 32.98
CA GLN A 185 15.35 2.51 32.02
C GLN A 185 14.75 2.78 30.64
N LEU A 186 13.47 3.19 30.59
CA LEU A 186 12.82 3.58 29.34
C LEU A 186 13.52 4.78 28.67
N GLN A 187 13.91 5.78 29.46
CA GLN A 187 14.67 6.94 28.97
C GLN A 187 16.04 6.54 28.42
N GLN A 188 16.77 5.65 29.09
CA GLN A 188 18.08 5.17 28.62
C GLN A 188 17.96 4.44 27.29
N ARG A 189 16.91 3.62 27.11
CA ARG A 189 16.64 2.92 25.84
C ARG A 189 16.29 3.86 24.68
N ALA A 190 15.70 5.02 24.97
CA ALA A 190 15.45 6.04 23.94
C ALA A 190 16.74 6.58 23.30
N GLY A 191 17.86 6.59 24.04
CA GLY A 191 19.18 6.97 23.53
C GLY A 191 19.17 8.31 22.79
N GLN A 192 19.67 8.29 21.54
CA GLN A 192 19.69 9.43 20.63
C GLN A 192 18.45 9.52 19.72
N GLY A 193 17.43 8.70 19.95
CA GLY A 193 16.19 8.73 19.18
C GLY A 193 15.43 10.04 19.33
N GLN A 194 14.54 10.29 18.38
CA GLN A 194 13.70 11.48 18.35
C GLN A 194 12.22 11.12 18.35
N ILE A 195 11.37 11.98 18.89
CA ILE A 195 9.91 11.84 18.84
C ILE A 195 9.35 12.98 18.01
N MET A 196 8.41 12.65 17.13
CA MET A 196 7.82 13.60 16.20
C MET A 196 6.29 13.51 16.20
N GLY A 197 5.62 14.66 16.38
CA GLY A 197 4.18 14.79 16.24
C GLY A 197 3.73 15.05 14.80
N TYR A 198 2.42 15.05 14.54
CA TYR A 198 1.88 15.44 13.24
C TYR A 198 1.87 16.98 13.08
N GLY A 199 3.01 17.52 12.64
CA GLY A 199 3.25 18.96 12.47
C GLY A 199 2.63 19.57 11.19
N ARG A 200 3.20 20.69 10.72
CA ARG A 200 2.84 21.33 9.45
C ARG A 200 3.48 20.65 8.24
N SER A 201 4.75 20.23 8.40
CA SER A 201 5.56 19.65 7.32
C SER A 201 6.08 18.24 7.68
N PRO A 202 5.21 17.30 8.10
CA PRO A 202 5.68 16.00 8.56
C PRO A 202 6.45 15.21 7.49
N ALA A 203 6.04 15.33 6.23
CA ALA A 203 6.72 14.65 5.13
C ALA A 203 8.15 15.13 4.89
N LEU A 204 8.43 16.44 5.05
CA LEU A 204 9.78 16.98 4.86
C LEU A 204 10.74 16.55 5.97
N HIS A 205 10.27 16.51 7.22
CA HIS A 205 11.07 15.99 8.32
C HIS A 205 11.38 14.50 8.16
N LEU A 206 10.40 13.71 7.72
CA LEU A 206 10.59 12.29 7.42
C LEU A 206 11.55 12.07 6.24
N LEU A 207 11.47 12.89 5.19
CA LEU A 207 12.42 12.85 4.08
C LEU A 207 13.84 13.17 4.54
N LEU A 208 14.02 14.25 5.31
CA LEU A 208 15.34 14.60 5.84
C LEU A 208 15.90 13.50 6.75
N HIS A 209 15.02 12.85 7.53
CA HIS A 209 15.39 11.69 8.31
C HIS A 209 15.85 10.52 7.43
N ALA A 210 15.11 10.21 6.35
CA ALA A 210 15.51 9.21 5.37
C ALA A 210 16.85 9.55 4.70
N VAL A 211 17.08 10.80 4.29
CA VAL A 211 18.35 11.27 3.72
C VAL A 211 19.50 11.03 4.70
N ARG A 212 19.34 11.42 5.97
CA ARG A 212 20.37 11.21 7.01
C ARG A 212 20.66 9.74 7.24
N SER A 213 19.66 8.86 7.12
CA SER A 213 19.85 7.41 7.27
C SER A 213 20.66 6.80 6.12
N ARG A 214 20.53 7.31 4.89
CA ARG A 214 21.19 6.76 3.69
C ARG A 214 22.52 7.44 3.36
N VAL A 215 22.58 8.76 3.42
CA VAL A 215 23.73 9.53 2.94
C VAL A 215 24.90 9.50 3.94
N VAL A 216 24.63 9.52 5.25
CA VAL A 216 25.70 9.53 6.27
C VAL A 216 26.57 8.26 6.20
N PRO A 217 26.01 7.02 6.20
CA PRO A 217 26.82 5.82 6.11
C PRO A 217 27.53 5.67 4.76
N ARG A 218 26.87 6.08 3.66
CA ARG A 218 27.49 6.13 2.32
C ARG A 218 28.75 7.00 2.29
N ARG A 219 28.69 8.19 2.90
CA ARG A 219 29.85 9.09 3.00
C ARG A 219 30.98 8.49 3.83
N GLN A 220 30.67 7.84 4.95
CA GLN A 220 31.68 7.16 5.76
C GLN A 220 32.44 6.10 4.93
N ARG A 221 31.70 5.26 4.19
CA ARG A 221 32.29 4.27 3.27
C ARG A 221 33.16 4.91 2.19
N LEU A 222 32.72 6.01 1.59
CA LEU A 222 33.53 6.73 0.60
C LEU A 222 34.85 7.25 1.21
N GLN A 223 34.82 7.77 2.43
CA GLN A 223 36.04 8.23 3.13
C GLN A 223 37.01 7.07 3.38
N GLU A 224 36.50 5.91 3.80
CA GLU A 224 37.32 4.71 3.98
C GLU A 224 37.95 4.27 2.66
N GLN A 225 37.20 4.28 1.57
CA GLN A 225 37.72 3.95 0.23
C GLN A 225 38.83 4.92 -0.21
N ILE A 226 38.68 6.22 0.05
CA ILE A 226 39.72 7.22 -0.22
C ILE A 226 40.98 6.90 0.58
N ASN A 227 40.84 6.62 1.87
CA ASN A 227 41.97 6.31 2.74
C ASN A 227 42.71 5.03 2.28
N ILE A 228 41.98 3.99 1.86
CA ILE A 228 42.56 2.76 1.30
C ILE A 228 43.34 3.06 0.02
N CYS A 229 42.77 3.84 -0.91
CA CYS A 229 43.45 4.23 -2.14
C CYS A 229 44.71 5.06 -1.88
N ILE A 230 44.67 6.00 -0.92
CA ILE A 230 45.84 6.79 -0.52
C ILE A 230 46.96 5.87 -0.02
N GLN A 231 46.65 4.96 0.90
CA GLN A 231 47.62 4.01 1.44
C GLN A 231 48.20 3.07 0.36
N GLY A 232 47.36 2.62 -0.57
CA GLY A 232 47.77 1.76 -1.68
C GLY A 232 48.74 2.48 -2.62
N LEU A 233 48.43 3.71 -3.03
CA LEU A 233 49.30 4.52 -3.89
C LEU A 233 50.61 4.93 -3.20
N GLU A 234 50.56 5.30 -1.92
CA GLU A 234 51.77 5.57 -1.13
C GLU A 234 52.66 4.33 -1.02
N SER A 235 52.05 3.15 -0.87
CA SER A 235 52.79 1.89 -0.86
C SER A 235 53.51 1.66 -2.19
N LEU A 236 52.87 1.91 -3.34
CA LEU A 236 53.50 1.82 -4.67
C LEU A 236 54.68 2.79 -4.80
N LEU A 237 54.51 4.06 -4.40
CA LEU A 237 55.59 5.05 -4.43
C LEU A 237 56.73 4.66 -3.47
N SER A 238 56.43 4.09 -2.31
CA SER A 238 57.45 3.65 -1.35
C SER A 238 58.27 2.47 -1.88
N VAL A 239 57.64 1.53 -2.59
CA VAL A 239 58.31 0.40 -3.25
C VAL A 239 59.22 0.92 -4.36
N GLU A 240 58.79 1.92 -5.12
CA GLU A 240 59.62 2.53 -6.16
C GLU A 240 60.77 3.33 -5.58
N TRP A 241 60.53 4.10 -4.51
CA TRP A 241 61.58 4.84 -3.81
C TRP A 241 62.68 3.90 -3.28
N ARG A 242 62.33 2.72 -2.76
CA ARG A 242 63.32 1.70 -2.34
C ARG A 242 64.20 1.17 -3.48
N LYS A 243 63.86 1.42 -4.74
CA LYS A 243 64.69 1.04 -5.90
C LYS A 243 65.66 2.15 -6.32
N THR A 244 65.51 3.38 -5.83
CA THR A 244 66.36 4.51 -6.23
C THR A 244 67.67 4.54 -5.45
N ASP A 245 68.73 5.09 -6.07
CA ASP A 245 70.06 5.19 -5.46
C ASP A 245 70.05 6.07 -4.18
N GLU A 246 69.13 7.05 -4.08
CA GLU A 246 68.95 7.91 -2.90
C GLU A 246 68.45 7.16 -1.65
N SER A 247 67.74 6.04 -1.83
CA SER A 247 67.30 5.18 -0.72
C SER A 247 68.41 4.28 -0.17
N ILE A 248 69.45 4.06 -0.99
CA ILE A 248 70.59 3.17 -0.72
C ILE A 248 71.75 3.94 -0.06
N GLU A 249 71.66 5.28 0.06
CA GLU A 249 72.67 6.09 0.72
C GLU A 249 72.90 5.63 2.19
N PRO A 250 74.17 5.46 2.63
CA PRO A 250 74.49 4.89 3.95
C PRO A 250 73.82 5.59 5.14
N ARG A 251 73.59 6.91 5.06
CA ARG A 251 72.89 7.66 6.13
C ARG A 251 71.41 7.28 6.23
N ARG A 252 70.72 7.11 5.10
CA ARG A 252 69.28 6.77 5.08
C ARG A 252 69.02 5.27 5.22
N ALA A 253 69.96 4.42 4.78
CA ALA A 253 69.98 2.98 5.08
C ALA A 253 70.10 2.70 6.58
N ARG A 254 70.72 3.60 7.35
CA ARG A 254 70.80 3.52 8.81
C ARG A 254 69.47 3.88 9.49
N ASP A 255 68.83 4.94 9.02
CA ASP A 255 67.57 5.46 9.60
C ASP A 255 66.36 4.54 9.32
N SER A 256 66.42 3.74 8.26
CA SER A 256 65.39 2.76 7.88
C SER A 256 65.32 1.52 8.78
N VAL A 257 66.33 1.27 9.63
CA VAL A 257 66.36 0.15 10.60
C VAL A 257 65.82 0.56 11.99
N GLY A 258 65.35 1.82 12.13
CA GLY A 258 64.77 2.34 13.37
C GLY A 258 65.80 2.51 14.50
N LEU A 259 65.34 2.48 15.76
CA LEU A 259 66.15 2.76 16.97
C LEU A 259 67.39 1.85 17.14
N GLY A 260 67.48 0.73 16.40
CA GLY A 260 68.63 -0.18 16.38
C GLY A 260 69.69 0.13 15.32
N GLY A 261 69.50 1.14 14.46
CA GLY A 261 70.38 1.45 13.33
C GLY A 261 71.82 1.81 13.71
N GLY A 262 72.11 2.11 14.98
CA GLY A 262 73.48 2.30 15.47
C GLY A 262 74.31 1.02 15.60
N LEU A 263 73.70 -0.17 15.53
CA LEU A 263 74.37 -1.46 15.69
C LEU A 263 74.85 -2.08 14.37
N PHE A 264 74.53 -1.47 13.23
CA PHE A 264 74.88 -1.96 11.90
C PHE A 264 75.87 -1.02 11.20
N ASP A 265 76.81 -1.58 10.44
CA ASP A 265 77.69 -0.80 9.55
C ASP A 265 76.86 -0.29 8.34
N PRO A 266 76.64 1.03 8.21
CA PRO A 266 75.80 1.58 7.16
C PRO A 266 76.35 1.36 5.74
N LEU A 267 77.68 1.20 5.60
CA LEU A 267 78.31 0.91 4.31
C LEU A 267 78.08 -0.54 3.89
N ALA A 268 78.11 -1.48 4.84
CA ALA A 268 77.80 -2.88 4.58
C ALA A 268 76.33 -3.08 4.21
N LEU A 269 75.40 -2.40 4.91
CA LEU A 269 73.96 -2.47 4.61
C LEU A 269 73.62 -1.90 3.22
N SER A 270 74.21 -0.75 2.87
CA SER A 270 74.10 -0.14 1.54
C SER A 270 74.56 -1.09 0.43
N SER A 271 75.69 -1.80 0.62
CA SER A 271 76.20 -2.76 -0.37
C SER A 271 75.29 -3.98 -0.60
N VAL A 272 74.56 -4.42 0.43
CA VAL A 272 73.59 -5.53 0.34
C VAL A 272 72.31 -5.06 -0.34
N MET A 273 71.87 -3.82 -0.09
CA MET A 273 70.70 -3.21 -0.73
C MET A 273 70.93 -2.87 -2.22
N ASP A 274 72.18 -2.68 -2.64
CA ASP A 274 72.53 -2.48 -4.06
C ASP A 274 72.15 -3.67 -4.95
N HIS A 275 71.94 -4.85 -4.34
CA HIS A 275 71.50 -6.08 -5.01
C HIS A 275 69.96 -6.24 -5.06
N SER A 276 69.19 -5.37 -4.40
CA SER A 276 67.72 -5.38 -4.41
C SER A 276 67.09 -4.46 -5.46
N ARG A 277 67.83 -4.14 -6.54
CA ARG A 277 67.30 -3.37 -7.67
C ARG A 277 66.20 -4.18 -8.37
N GLY A 278 64.95 -3.73 -8.25
CA GLY A 278 63.83 -4.33 -8.96
C GLY A 278 64.04 -4.30 -10.47
N THR A 279 63.71 -5.39 -11.17
CA THR A 279 64.01 -5.57 -12.61
C THR A 279 63.17 -4.69 -13.55
N ARG A 280 62.14 -4.01 -13.02
CA ARG A 280 61.30 -3.04 -13.73
C ARG A 280 61.13 -1.77 -12.89
N VAL A 281 61.52 -0.65 -13.48
CA VAL A 281 61.38 0.72 -12.95
C VAL A 281 60.05 1.31 -13.44
N MET A 282 59.38 2.09 -12.60
CA MET A 282 58.15 2.80 -12.96
C MET A 282 58.43 3.88 -14.01
N SER A 283 57.54 4.03 -15.00
CA SER A 283 57.68 5.11 -15.98
C SER A 283 57.40 6.48 -15.34
N ALA A 284 58.07 7.53 -15.82
CA ALA A 284 57.87 8.91 -15.32
C ALA A 284 56.40 9.36 -15.42
N HIS A 285 55.72 9.01 -16.53
CA HIS A 285 54.30 9.31 -16.71
C HIS A 285 53.40 8.60 -15.69
N ARG A 286 53.73 7.35 -15.29
CA ARG A 286 52.98 6.63 -14.25
C ARG A 286 53.20 7.28 -12.88
N HIS A 287 54.43 7.68 -12.58
CA HIS A 287 54.76 8.39 -11.34
C HIS A 287 54.00 9.71 -11.21
N GLU A 288 54.06 10.56 -12.24
CA GLU A 288 53.35 11.85 -12.29
C GLU A 288 51.83 11.67 -12.14
N ARG A 289 51.26 10.64 -12.78
CA ARG A 289 49.83 10.32 -12.65
C ARG A 289 49.46 9.92 -11.22
N ILE A 290 50.26 9.07 -10.56
CA ILE A 290 50.03 8.66 -9.17
C ILE A 290 50.13 9.87 -8.22
N GLU A 291 51.12 10.74 -8.38
CA GLU A 291 51.26 11.95 -7.56
C GLU A 291 50.09 12.92 -7.75
N ARG A 292 49.63 13.09 -8.99
CA ARG A 292 48.44 13.90 -9.30
C ARG A 292 47.20 13.35 -8.60
N VAL A 293 46.97 12.04 -8.70
CA VAL A 293 45.82 11.37 -8.05
C VAL A 293 45.90 11.50 -6.54
N LEU A 294 47.07 11.27 -5.93
CA LEU A 294 47.27 11.45 -4.48
C LEU A 294 46.98 12.89 -4.04
N THR A 295 47.36 13.88 -4.84
CA THR A 295 47.08 15.29 -4.55
C THR A 295 45.57 15.55 -4.48
N VAL A 296 44.80 15.03 -5.44
CA VAL A 296 43.33 15.16 -5.46
C VAL A 296 42.72 14.47 -4.24
N LEU A 297 43.08 13.21 -3.98
CA LEU A 297 42.52 12.42 -2.88
C LEU A 297 42.80 13.02 -1.50
N ARG A 298 43.98 13.63 -1.29
CA ARG A 298 44.35 14.27 -0.01
C ARG A 298 43.75 15.66 0.18
N THR A 299 43.49 16.38 -0.91
CA THR A 299 42.91 17.74 -0.85
C THR A 299 41.40 17.69 -0.66
N TRP A 300 40.76 16.58 -1.02
CA TRP A 300 39.33 16.41 -0.87
C TRP A 300 38.91 16.29 0.60
N HIS A 301 37.83 16.99 0.95
CA HIS A 301 37.22 16.96 2.27
C HIS A 301 35.71 16.80 2.10
N GLN A 302 35.08 16.12 3.06
CA GLN A 302 33.62 15.97 3.07
C GLN A 302 32.94 17.29 3.39
N GLU A 303 32.06 17.74 2.48
CA GLU A 303 31.15 18.85 2.76
C GLU A 303 30.08 18.41 3.79
N PRO A 304 29.66 19.30 4.71
CA PRO A 304 28.65 18.96 5.72
C PRO A 304 27.24 18.85 5.14
N VAL A 305 27.00 19.41 3.95
CA VAL A 305 25.68 19.47 3.30
C VAL A 305 25.29 18.08 2.82
N LEU A 306 24.21 17.52 3.34
CA LEU A 306 23.64 16.22 2.94
C LEU A 306 22.57 16.37 1.85
N ALA A 307 21.79 17.46 1.90
CA ALA A 307 20.70 17.72 0.98
C ALA A 307 20.58 19.19 0.57
N HIS A 308 20.16 19.40 -0.67
CA HIS A 308 19.77 20.69 -1.20
C HIS A 308 18.27 20.70 -1.46
N PHE A 309 17.55 21.62 -0.84
CA PHE A 309 16.14 21.87 -1.11
C PHE A 309 16.02 23.10 -2.01
N VAL A 310 15.38 22.93 -3.15
CA VAL A 310 15.02 24.01 -4.05
C VAL A 310 13.53 24.21 -3.97
N ARG A 311 13.06 25.39 -3.58
CA ARG A 311 11.65 25.66 -3.34
C ARG A 311 11.20 26.95 -4.02
N LEU A 312 9.89 27.04 -4.24
CA LEU A 312 9.28 28.31 -4.58
C LEU A 312 9.42 29.28 -3.38
N GLY A 313 9.78 30.54 -3.63
CA GLY A 313 10.07 31.53 -2.57
C GLY A 313 8.93 31.78 -1.57
N SER A 314 7.70 31.35 -1.86
CA SER A 314 6.52 31.44 -0.97
C SER A 314 6.39 30.30 0.04
N VAL A 315 7.16 29.21 -0.09
CA VAL A 315 7.12 28.08 0.84
C VAL A 315 7.93 28.45 2.09
N ALA A 316 7.25 28.86 3.16
CA ALA A 316 7.87 29.13 4.45
C ALA A 316 8.34 27.81 5.08
N ALA A 317 9.64 27.63 5.20
CA ALA A 317 10.26 26.54 5.93
C ALA A 317 11.50 27.09 6.64
N ASP A 318 11.28 28.07 7.52
CA ASP A 318 12.36 28.75 8.25
C ASP A 318 13.29 27.75 8.95
N TRP A 319 12.73 26.63 9.44
CA TRP A 319 13.48 25.53 10.05
C TRP A 319 14.44 24.78 9.10
N LEU A 320 14.21 24.79 7.78
CA LEU A 320 15.16 24.19 6.81
C LEU A 320 16.48 24.96 6.82
N SER A 321 16.42 26.29 6.93
CA SER A 321 17.59 27.16 6.99
C SER A 321 18.38 27.06 8.31
N GLU A 322 17.76 26.52 9.36
CA GLU A 322 18.39 26.32 10.68
C GLU A 322 19.25 25.05 10.73
N SER A 323 19.07 24.12 9.79
CA SER A 323 19.77 22.83 9.77
C SER A 323 21.14 22.96 9.08
N PRO A 324 22.27 22.63 9.75
CA PRO A 324 23.62 22.84 9.21
C PRO A 324 23.98 21.86 8.08
N ASP A 325 23.23 20.77 7.94
CA ASP A 325 23.40 19.72 6.95
C ASP A 325 22.49 19.90 5.73
N VAL A 326 21.79 21.03 5.63
CA VAL A 326 20.83 21.34 4.57
C VAL A 326 21.13 22.70 3.96
N VAL A 327 20.97 22.81 2.64
CA VAL A 327 20.98 24.10 1.94
C VAL A 327 19.59 24.35 1.37
N ASP A 328 18.96 25.46 1.78
CA ASP A 328 17.65 25.89 1.31
C ASP A 328 17.79 27.01 0.26
N ILE A 329 17.22 26.80 -0.93
CA ILE A 329 17.35 27.69 -2.09
C ILE A 329 15.94 28.07 -2.57
N ALA A 330 15.63 29.37 -2.52
CA ALA A 330 14.42 29.91 -3.12
C ALA A 330 14.65 30.23 -4.61
N ASP A 331 13.87 29.61 -5.49
CA ASP A 331 13.94 29.81 -6.94
C ASP A 331 12.52 29.83 -7.56
N PRO A 332 12.25 30.69 -8.56
CA PRO A 332 10.97 30.69 -9.27
C PRO A 332 10.72 29.42 -10.11
N ASP A 333 11.77 28.64 -10.45
CA ASP A 333 11.66 27.36 -11.15
C ASP A 333 12.44 26.22 -10.46
N PRO A 334 11.86 25.63 -9.39
CA PRO A 334 12.53 24.60 -8.61
C PRO A 334 13.03 23.40 -9.42
N CYS A 335 12.26 22.88 -10.37
CA CYS A 335 12.67 21.76 -11.21
C CYS A 335 13.90 22.08 -12.08
N ALA A 336 13.92 23.25 -12.74
CA ALA A 336 15.06 23.66 -13.56
C ALA A 336 16.31 23.87 -12.70
N ARG A 337 16.16 24.59 -11.59
CA ARG A 337 17.27 24.89 -10.68
C ARG A 337 17.83 23.64 -10.00
N ALA A 338 16.98 22.68 -9.64
CA ALA A 338 17.42 21.39 -9.12
C ALA A 338 18.26 20.60 -10.14
N SER A 339 17.90 20.66 -11.43
CA SER A 339 18.68 20.02 -12.50
C SER A 339 20.10 20.59 -12.58
N GLU A 340 20.22 21.93 -12.56
CA GLU A 340 21.51 22.61 -12.60
C GLU A 340 22.36 22.32 -11.36
N LEU A 341 21.72 22.27 -10.19
CA LEU A 341 22.41 22.04 -8.92
C LEU A 341 22.98 20.63 -8.85
N PHE A 342 22.22 19.62 -9.29
CA PHE A 342 22.72 18.26 -9.40
C PHE A 342 23.96 18.18 -10.29
N GLU A 343 23.93 18.82 -11.46
CA GLU A 343 25.10 18.84 -12.36
C GLU A 343 26.31 19.52 -11.73
N GLN A 344 26.11 20.61 -10.98
CA GLN A 344 27.19 21.30 -10.27
C GLN A 344 27.83 20.40 -9.21
N GLU A 345 27.03 19.74 -8.37
CA GLU A 345 27.54 18.83 -7.34
C GLU A 345 28.21 17.59 -7.94
N ALA A 346 27.61 17.01 -8.99
CA ALA A 346 28.19 15.86 -9.68
C ALA A 346 29.49 16.23 -10.43
N ALA A 347 29.61 17.45 -10.96
CA ALA A 347 30.85 17.93 -11.58
C ALA A 347 31.99 18.03 -10.58
N LYS A 348 31.74 18.52 -9.35
CA LYS A 348 32.75 18.53 -8.27
C LYS A 348 33.23 17.11 -7.93
N LEU A 349 32.31 16.14 -7.89
CA LEU A 349 32.63 14.75 -7.57
C LEU A 349 33.27 13.97 -8.73
N SER A 350 33.12 14.44 -9.97
CA SER A 350 33.71 13.78 -11.15
C SER A 350 35.23 13.71 -11.06
N GLU A 351 35.89 14.77 -10.57
CA GLU A 351 37.34 14.79 -10.36
C GLU A 351 37.77 13.74 -9.31
N LEU A 352 37.02 13.63 -8.22
CA LEU A 352 37.27 12.65 -7.16
C LEU A 352 37.08 11.21 -7.64
N PHE A 353 35.96 10.89 -8.26
CA PHE A 353 35.67 9.52 -8.72
C PHE A 353 36.61 9.09 -9.85
N SER A 354 36.98 10.02 -10.74
CA SER A 354 38.05 9.82 -11.71
C SER A 354 39.35 9.43 -11.00
N ALA A 355 39.78 10.22 -10.01
CA ALA A 355 40.99 9.94 -9.23
C ALA A 355 40.93 8.58 -8.51
N LEU A 356 39.78 8.22 -7.92
CA LEU A 356 39.59 6.92 -7.24
C LEU A 356 39.67 5.73 -8.19
N ARG A 357 39.05 5.81 -9.37
CA ARG A 357 39.13 4.74 -10.38
C ARG A 357 40.54 4.62 -10.95
N ILE A 358 41.22 5.74 -11.24
CA ILE A 358 42.63 5.72 -11.65
C ILE A 358 43.48 5.08 -10.55
N ALA A 359 43.27 5.44 -9.28
CA ALA A 359 44.00 4.86 -8.15
C ALA A 359 43.87 3.34 -8.12
N ARG A 360 42.64 2.81 -8.25
CA ARG A 360 42.39 1.36 -8.26
C ARG A 360 43.08 0.67 -9.44
N LEU A 361 42.93 1.20 -10.65
CA LEU A 361 43.60 0.67 -11.84
C LEU A 361 45.13 0.68 -11.72
N GLU A 362 45.70 1.68 -11.04
CA GLU A 362 47.14 1.78 -10.79
C GLU A 362 47.64 0.80 -9.72
N ILE A 363 46.87 0.61 -8.65
CA ILE A 363 47.14 -0.37 -7.59
C ILE A 363 47.10 -1.79 -8.15
N ASP A 364 46.10 -2.10 -8.98
CA ASP A 364 45.95 -3.40 -9.62
C ASP A 364 46.94 -3.61 -10.79
N GLY A 365 47.63 -2.54 -11.22
CA GLY A 365 48.63 -2.58 -12.29
C GLY A 365 48.06 -2.82 -13.69
N ILE A 366 46.76 -2.57 -13.88
CA ILE A 366 46.02 -2.80 -15.14
C ILE A 366 45.77 -1.50 -15.93
N TYR A 367 46.31 -0.36 -15.48
CA TYR A 367 46.13 0.90 -16.17
C TYR A 367 46.80 0.95 -17.56
N ASP A 368 46.00 1.05 -18.61
CA ASP A 368 46.43 1.34 -19.98
C ASP A 368 46.13 2.80 -20.36
N ALA A 369 47.17 3.59 -20.60
CA ALA A 369 47.05 5.00 -20.99
C ALA A 369 46.29 5.18 -22.32
N THR A 370 46.41 4.26 -23.27
CA THR A 370 45.78 4.39 -24.58
C THR A 370 44.25 4.24 -24.52
N LEU A 371 43.76 3.41 -23.59
CA LEU A 371 42.34 3.17 -23.38
C LEU A 371 41.75 4.13 -22.33
N HIS A 372 42.47 4.34 -21.24
CA HIS A 372 41.92 5.04 -20.07
C HIS A 372 42.06 6.56 -20.16
N ASP A 373 43.14 7.13 -20.71
CA ASP A 373 43.31 8.59 -20.76
C ASP A 373 42.14 9.28 -21.51
N PRO A 374 41.70 8.81 -22.70
CA PRO A 374 40.57 9.42 -23.40
C PRO A 374 39.23 9.29 -22.66
N TRP A 375 39.05 8.19 -21.93
CA TRP A 375 37.86 7.94 -21.13
C TRP A 375 37.78 8.89 -19.92
N PHE A 376 38.89 9.02 -19.17
CA PHE A 376 38.97 9.92 -18.00
C PHE A 376 38.96 11.41 -18.38
N ALA A 377 39.41 11.77 -19.59
CA ALA A 377 39.37 13.15 -20.07
C ALA A 377 37.95 13.70 -20.26
N ASN A 378 36.97 12.82 -20.49
CA ASN A 378 35.55 13.18 -20.66
C ASN A 378 34.67 12.59 -19.55
N PHE A 379 35.26 12.24 -18.41
CA PHE A 379 34.53 11.59 -17.33
C PHE A 379 33.59 12.59 -16.65
N GLN A 380 32.30 12.29 -16.76
CA GLN A 380 31.19 13.07 -16.22
C GLN A 380 30.21 12.13 -15.50
N TRP A 381 29.18 12.70 -14.89
CA TRP A 381 28.22 11.95 -14.07
C TRP A 381 27.52 10.81 -14.83
N GLN A 382 27.36 10.90 -16.14
CA GLN A 382 26.79 9.82 -16.97
C GLN A 382 27.67 8.55 -16.99
N GLY A 383 28.95 8.67 -16.62
CA GLY A 383 29.88 7.55 -16.47
C GLY A 383 29.96 7.00 -15.04
N PHE A 384 29.22 7.59 -14.10
CA PHE A 384 29.21 7.12 -12.71
C PHE A 384 28.53 5.75 -12.62
N SER A 385 29.03 4.93 -11.72
CA SER A 385 28.32 3.72 -11.28
C SER A 385 27.09 4.10 -10.45
N ALA A 386 26.18 3.15 -10.26
CA ALA A 386 25.03 3.35 -9.38
C ALA A 386 25.46 3.81 -7.98
N GLU A 387 26.48 3.17 -7.39
CA GLU A 387 27.00 3.56 -6.08
C GLU A 387 27.55 4.99 -6.05
N GLU A 388 28.29 5.42 -7.08
CA GLU A 388 28.84 6.79 -7.16
C GLU A 388 27.74 7.84 -7.34
N LEU A 389 26.67 7.55 -8.09
CA LEU A 389 25.51 8.45 -8.20
C LEU A 389 24.83 8.67 -6.84
N LEU A 390 24.71 7.60 -6.05
CA LEU A 390 24.11 7.64 -4.71
C LEU A 390 24.97 8.37 -3.66
N MET A 391 26.21 8.75 -4.00
CA MET A 391 27.10 9.55 -3.15
C MET A 391 26.95 11.06 -3.40
N VAL A 392 26.33 11.46 -4.50
CA VAL A 392 26.03 12.88 -4.79
C VAL A 392 25.05 13.39 -3.72
N PRO A 393 25.23 14.60 -3.16
CA PRO A 393 24.27 15.20 -2.24
C PRO A 393 22.84 15.14 -2.79
N ALA A 394 21.87 14.79 -1.95
CA ALA A 394 20.49 14.63 -2.39
C ALA A 394 19.91 15.98 -2.82
N VAL A 395 19.44 16.09 -4.06
CA VAL A 395 18.79 17.30 -4.56
C VAL A 395 17.28 17.08 -4.59
N ILE A 396 16.55 17.97 -3.92
CA ILE A 396 15.09 17.87 -3.76
C ILE A 396 14.44 19.15 -4.28
N ALA A 397 13.56 19.00 -5.28
CA ALA A 397 12.71 20.07 -5.78
C ALA A 397 11.36 20.04 -5.06
N LEU A 398 11.04 21.10 -4.32
CA LEU A 398 9.76 21.32 -3.67
C LEU A 398 8.86 22.15 -4.59
N GLU A 399 7.79 21.52 -5.07
CA GLU A 399 6.87 22.09 -6.04
C GLU A 399 5.43 22.13 -5.52
N ASP A 400 4.66 23.02 -6.13
CA ASP A 400 3.21 23.09 -5.96
C ASP A 400 2.50 22.45 -7.17
N ALA A 401 1.41 21.72 -6.91
CA ALA A 401 0.64 21.07 -7.95
C ALA A 401 0.06 22.07 -8.98
N ASP A 402 -0.40 23.26 -8.56
CA ASP A 402 -0.97 24.23 -9.51
C ASP A 402 0.11 24.80 -10.42
N ARG A 403 1.28 25.10 -9.86
CA ARG A 403 2.42 25.56 -10.65
C ARG A 403 2.87 24.51 -11.65
N VAL A 404 3.06 23.26 -11.21
CA VAL A 404 3.50 22.15 -12.07
C VAL A 404 2.50 21.90 -13.20
N ALA A 405 1.19 21.92 -12.91
CA ALA A 405 0.16 21.76 -13.94
C ALA A 405 0.01 22.98 -14.86
N GLY A 406 0.46 24.16 -14.42
CA GLY A 406 0.44 25.42 -15.16
C GLY A 406 1.77 25.72 -15.85
N GLU A 407 2.48 26.74 -15.34
CA GLU A 407 3.69 27.28 -15.96
C GLU A 407 4.94 26.38 -15.81
N GLY A 408 4.99 25.54 -14.78
CA GLY A 408 6.14 24.67 -14.45
C GLY A 408 6.19 23.35 -15.22
N LEU A 409 5.18 23.03 -16.03
CA LEU A 409 5.05 21.71 -16.67
C LEU A 409 6.26 21.33 -17.54
N ARG A 410 6.86 22.31 -18.22
CA ARG A 410 7.99 22.08 -19.12
C ARG A 410 9.25 21.65 -18.36
N SER A 411 9.66 22.42 -17.35
CA SER A 411 10.86 22.11 -16.55
C SER A 411 10.66 20.82 -15.75
N PHE A 412 9.45 20.60 -15.24
CA PHE A 412 9.04 19.35 -14.59
C PHE A 412 9.20 18.12 -15.50
N SER A 413 8.63 18.13 -16.71
CA SER A 413 8.75 17.01 -17.66
C SER A 413 10.19 16.80 -18.15
N GLN A 414 10.95 17.88 -18.31
CA GLN A 414 12.38 17.78 -18.64
C GLN A 414 13.18 17.10 -17.53
N LEU A 415 12.89 17.40 -16.26
CA LEU A 415 13.56 16.76 -15.12
C LEU A 415 13.17 15.28 -14.98
N LEU A 416 11.91 14.92 -15.20
CA LEU A 416 11.46 13.52 -15.19
C LEU A 416 12.09 12.66 -16.30
N SER A 417 12.32 13.23 -17.48
CA SER A 417 12.98 12.54 -18.61
C SER A 417 14.51 12.54 -18.53
N SER A 418 15.06 13.12 -17.46
CA SER A 418 16.46 13.51 -17.40
C SER A 418 17.41 12.41 -16.94
N GLY A 419 16.89 11.38 -16.27
CA GLY A 419 17.67 10.29 -15.67
C GLY A 419 18.53 10.71 -14.46
N ARG A 420 18.41 11.95 -13.97
CA ARG A 420 19.16 12.44 -12.81
C ARG A 420 18.50 11.95 -11.51
N PRO A 421 19.24 11.50 -10.48
CA PRO A 421 18.70 11.10 -9.18
C PRO A 421 18.27 12.33 -8.35
N VAL A 422 17.27 13.06 -8.84
CA VAL A 422 16.65 14.23 -8.19
C VAL A 422 15.25 13.85 -7.73
N GLN A 423 14.89 14.24 -6.52
CA GLN A 423 13.56 13.97 -5.98
C GLN A 423 12.65 15.19 -6.15
N ILE A 424 11.50 15.00 -6.78
CA ILE A 424 10.48 16.03 -6.92
C ILE A 424 9.37 15.75 -5.91
N LEU A 425 9.22 16.61 -4.92
CA LEU A 425 8.12 16.59 -3.97
C LEU A 425 7.09 17.63 -4.36
N VAL A 426 5.93 17.17 -4.83
CA VAL A 426 4.81 18.02 -5.19
C VAL A 426 3.76 17.94 -4.09
N ARG A 427 3.44 19.08 -3.47
CA ARG A 427 2.34 19.16 -2.53
C ARG A 427 1.01 19.20 -3.30
N VAL A 428 0.10 18.29 -2.97
CA VAL A 428 -1.20 18.18 -3.63
C VAL A 428 -2.33 18.56 -2.68
N MET A 429 -3.29 19.34 -3.18
CA MET A 429 -4.57 19.62 -2.52
C MET A 429 -5.68 18.80 -3.20
N PRO A 430 -6.11 17.66 -2.62
CA PRO A 430 -6.94 16.69 -3.33
C PRO A 430 -8.31 17.19 -3.79
N ALA A 431 -8.87 18.20 -3.11
CA ALA A 431 -10.17 18.77 -3.43
C ALA A 431 -10.18 19.65 -4.70
N TYR A 432 -9.01 20.08 -5.16
CA TYR A 432 -8.88 21.03 -6.27
C TYR A 432 -8.30 20.36 -7.51
N ASN A 433 -8.55 21.00 -8.66
CA ASN A 433 -7.95 20.64 -9.92
C ASN A 433 -6.64 21.42 -10.12
N PRO A 434 -5.47 20.75 -10.18
CA PRO A 434 -4.20 21.41 -10.39
C PRO A 434 -4.21 22.31 -11.64
N GLY A 435 -3.80 23.57 -11.48
CA GLY A 435 -3.59 24.53 -12.57
C GLY A 435 -4.79 25.42 -12.94
N VAL A 436 -5.90 25.35 -12.18
CA VAL A 436 -7.13 26.14 -12.43
C VAL A 436 -7.18 27.48 -11.65
N GLY A 437 -6.22 27.73 -10.76
CA GLY A 437 -6.14 28.99 -10.01
C GLY A 437 -5.29 28.86 -8.75
N PRO A 438 -4.99 29.96 -8.05
CA PRO A 438 -4.22 29.89 -6.81
C PRO A 438 -5.04 29.18 -5.72
N ASN A 439 -4.55 28.05 -5.23
CA ASN A 439 -5.14 27.36 -4.09
C ASN A 439 -4.99 28.20 -2.80
N PRO A 440 -6.08 28.59 -2.11
CA PRO A 440 -6.00 29.34 -0.85
C PRO A 440 -5.33 28.57 0.29
N GLY A 441 -5.06 27.26 0.11
CA GLY A 441 -4.33 26.42 1.05
C GLY A 441 -2.85 26.79 1.26
N PHE A 442 -2.29 27.71 0.45
CA PHE A 442 -0.96 28.26 0.64
C PHE A 442 -0.91 29.51 1.54
N ALA A 443 -2.03 30.19 1.76
CA ALA A 443 -2.08 31.42 2.55
C ALA A 443 -2.27 31.18 4.07
N VAL A 444 -2.61 29.95 4.49
CA VAL A 444 -2.83 29.62 5.90
C VAL A 444 -1.49 29.24 6.55
N GLY A 445 -0.69 30.27 6.80
CA GLY A 445 0.64 30.18 7.40
C GLY A 445 1.33 31.54 7.50
N ALA A 446 0.93 32.51 6.66
CA ALA A 446 1.23 33.90 6.91
C ALA A 446 0.31 34.40 8.03
N ASP A 447 0.82 34.37 9.27
CA ASP A 447 0.35 35.36 10.23
C ASP A 447 0.49 36.74 9.58
N LYS A 448 -0.57 37.53 9.71
CA LYS A 448 -0.63 38.90 9.23
C LYS A 448 0.46 39.71 9.91
N ASP A 449 1.59 39.89 9.25
CA ASP A 449 2.43 41.07 9.45
C ASP A 449 2.27 41.97 8.21
N PRO A 450 1.53 43.11 8.30
CA PRO A 450 1.12 43.86 7.11
C PRO A 450 2.23 44.63 6.40
N ASP A 451 3.45 44.72 6.94
CA ASP A 451 4.32 45.85 6.65
C ASP A 451 5.64 45.55 5.91
N GLN A 452 5.91 44.32 5.48
CA GLN A 452 7.22 44.03 4.89
C GLN A 452 7.17 43.20 3.60
N HIS A 453 7.50 43.91 2.52
CA HIS A 453 7.99 43.46 1.21
C HIS A 453 6.91 43.18 0.16
N GLY A 454 6.72 44.19 -0.71
CA GLY A 454 5.81 44.14 -1.84
C GLY A 454 6.19 43.07 -2.85
N ASN A 455 5.36 42.02 -2.95
CA ASN A 455 5.43 41.03 -4.01
C ASN A 455 4.12 41.03 -4.81
N ARG A 456 4.22 41.58 -6.03
CA ARG A 456 3.12 41.92 -6.97
C ARG A 456 2.35 40.74 -7.59
N HIS A 457 2.38 39.55 -6.99
CA HIS A 457 1.72 38.35 -7.55
C HIS A 457 0.69 37.67 -6.63
N LEU A 458 0.51 38.14 -5.39
CA LEU A 458 -0.46 37.59 -4.43
C LEU A 458 -1.82 38.32 -4.41
N ASP A 459 -1.96 39.40 -5.19
CA ASP A 459 -3.20 40.19 -5.28
C ASP A 459 -4.17 39.71 -6.37
N LYS A 460 -3.91 38.55 -7.00
CA LYS A 460 -4.95 37.91 -7.83
C LYS A 460 -5.96 37.32 -6.87
N GLU A 461 -7.14 37.95 -6.78
CA GLU A 461 -8.31 37.33 -6.18
C GLU A 461 -8.40 35.87 -6.66
N PRO A 462 -8.71 34.91 -5.77
CA PRO A 462 -8.88 33.52 -6.17
C PRO A 462 -9.80 33.51 -7.38
N SER A 463 -9.32 32.94 -8.50
CA SER A 463 -10.16 32.81 -9.67
C SER A 463 -11.43 32.09 -9.21
N ASP A 464 -12.59 32.72 -9.40
CA ASP A 464 -13.89 32.15 -9.05
C ASP A 464 -14.28 30.97 -9.98
N GLN A 465 -13.27 30.32 -10.57
CA GLN A 465 -13.41 29.18 -11.45
C GLN A 465 -13.70 27.95 -10.59
N ASP A 466 -14.87 27.36 -10.83
CA ASP A 466 -15.29 26.12 -10.19
C ASP A 466 -14.32 24.98 -10.60
N PRO A 467 -13.70 24.28 -9.62
CA PRO A 467 -12.71 23.23 -9.90
C PRO A 467 -13.26 22.06 -10.72
N PHE A 468 -14.59 21.92 -10.81
CA PHE A 468 -15.26 20.83 -11.52
C PHE A 468 -15.67 21.17 -12.96
N GLN A 469 -15.30 22.34 -13.48
CA GLN A 469 -15.57 22.70 -14.89
C GLN A 469 -14.76 21.90 -15.91
N ARG A 470 -13.64 21.32 -15.49
CA ARG A 470 -12.72 20.52 -16.32
C ARG A 470 -12.37 19.24 -15.58
N PHE A 471 -12.05 18.19 -16.33
CA PHE A 471 -11.45 16.99 -15.76
C PHE A 471 -10.16 17.34 -15.03
N ARG A 472 -9.90 16.63 -13.93
CA ARG A 472 -8.74 16.91 -13.10
C ARG A 472 -7.44 16.51 -13.80
N THR A 473 -6.42 17.35 -13.68
CA THR A 473 -5.07 17.02 -14.14
C THR A 473 -4.42 16.05 -13.15
N GLU A 474 -4.26 14.79 -13.54
CA GLU A 474 -3.61 13.76 -12.71
C GLU A 474 -2.10 13.72 -12.95
N LEU A 475 -1.35 14.45 -12.12
CA LEU A 475 0.11 14.53 -12.20
C LEU A 475 0.79 13.15 -12.06
N GLY A 476 0.13 12.19 -11.41
CA GLY A 476 0.61 10.82 -11.29
C GLY A 476 0.75 10.13 -12.64
N TYR A 477 -0.22 10.31 -13.54
CA TYR A 477 -0.14 9.79 -14.91
C TYR A 477 0.93 10.46 -15.74
N LEU A 478 1.16 11.76 -15.54
CA LEU A 478 2.28 12.44 -16.16
C LEU A 478 3.60 11.82 -15.71
N GLY A 479 3.77 11.57 -14.41
CA GLY A 479 4.91 10.82 -13.88
C GLY A 479 5.07 9.46 -14.55
N LEU A 480 4.02 8.63 -14.54
CA LEU A 480 4.05 7.26 -15.08
C LEU A 480 4.33 7.20 -16.58
N SER A 481 3.98 8.24 -17.35
CA SER A 481 4.34 8.32 -18.77
C SER A 481 5.85 8.46 -19.02
N HIS A 482 6.61 8.90 -18.00
CA HIS A 482 8.07 8.95 -18.03
C HIS A 482 8.63 7.64 -17.46
N ARG A 483 8.81 6.64 -18.34
CA ARG A 483 9.14 5.23 -18.01
C ARG A 483 10.28 4.99 -17.02
N GLN A 484 11.23 5.93 -16.91
CA GLN A 484 12.40 5.79 -16.03
C GLN A 484 12.19 6.41 -14.65
N ALA A 485 11.11 7.18 -14.45
CA ALA A 485 10.87 7.87 -13.19
C ALA A 485 10.20 6.95 -12.17
N ALA A 486 10.69 6.98 -10.93
CA ALA A 486 9.97 6.40 -9.80
C ALA A 486 8.80 7.31 -9.44
N VAL A 487 7.59 6.77 -9.29
CA VAL A 487 6.39 7.59 -9.02
C VAL A 487 5.67 7.05 -7.80
N SER A 488 5.35 7.95 -6.87
CA SER A 488 4.55 7.61 -5.70
C SER A 488 3.51 8.68 -5.41
N GLN A 489 2.31 8.23 -5.06
CA GLN A 489 1.24 9.05 -4.52
C GLN A 489 0.95 8.59 -3.09
N THR A 490 1.20 9.47 -2.12
CA THR A 490 1.24 9.09 -0.71
C THR A 490 0.82 10.24 0.21
N SER A 491 0.80 9.98 1.52
CA SER A 491 0.51 10.97 2.55
C SER A 491 1.36 10.75 3.78
N ALA A 492 1.66 11.82 4.50
CA ALA A 492 2.19 11.72 5.85
C ALA A 492 1.22 11.01 6.82
N ALA A 493 -0.07 10.88 6.49
CA ALA A 493 -1.00 10.10 7.32
C ALA A 493 -0.76 8.58 7.30
N ARG A 494 0.01 8.05 6.33
CA ARG A 494 0.53 6.67 6.30
C ARG A 494 2.04 6.72 6.19
N HIS A 495 2.68 6.89 7.35
CA HIS A 495 4.11 7.13 7.45
C HIS A 495 4.96 5.98 6.88
N GLU A 496 4.52 4.72 7.00
CA GLU A 496 5.24 3.56 6.47
C GLU A 496 5.35 3.60 4.95
N HIS A 497 4.23 3.75 4.24
CA HIS A 497 4.20 3.88 2.78
C HIS A 497 5.00 5.09 2.27
N LEU A 498 4.92 6.22 2.99
CA LEU A 498 5.71 7.41 2.70
C LEU A 498 7.22 7.15 2.85
N MET A 499 7.64 6.54 3.96
CA MET A 499 9.05 6.23 4.23
C MET A 499 9.60 5.22 3.23
N GLN A 500 8.85 4.17 2.91
CA GLN A 500 9.24 3.21 1.87
C GLN A 500 9.46 3.92 0.52
N SER A 501 8.55 4.82 0.13
CA SER A 501 8.67 5.58 -1.11
C SER A 501 9.93 6.47 -1.13
N PHE A 502 10.26 7.13 -0.02
CA PHE A 502 11.47 7.95 0.07
C PHE A 502 12.75 7.13 0.04
N LEU A 503 12.79 5.99 0.73
CA LEU A 503 13.95 5.12 0.75
C LEU A 503 14.20 4.51 -0.64
N ALA A 504 13.14 3.98 -1.28
CA ALA A 504 13.23 3.48 -2.66
C ALA A 504 13.75 4.55 -3.63
N ALA A 505 13.28 5.81 -3.49
CA ALA A 505 13.79 6.92 -4.30
C ALA A 505 15.23 7.34 -3.97
N LEU A 506 15.66 7.25 -2.71
CA LEU A 506 17.05 7.51 -2.30
C LEU A 506 18.02 6.40 -2.72
N ASP A 507 17.50 5.22 -3.04
CA ASP A 507 18.26 4.08 -3.55
C ASP A 507 18.19 4.00 -5.08
N ALA A 508 17.26 4.72 -5.70
CA ALA A 508 17.11 4.83 -7.14
C ALA A 508 18.16 5.76 -7.77
N THR A 509 18.64 5.40 -8.95
CA THR A 509 19.57 6.20 -9.75
C THR A 509 18.86 7.07 -10.80
N CYS A 510 17.58 7.37 -10.60
CA CYS A 510 16.72 8.08 -11.54
C CYS A 510 15.87 9.15 -10.82
N THR A 511 15.21 10.00 -11.60
CA THR A 511 14.32 11.02 -11.05
C THR A 511 13.15 10.35 -10.33
N SER A 512 12.77 10.86 -9.16
CA SER A 512 11.57 10.43 -8.44
C SER A 512 10.52 11.52 -8.35
N LEU A 513 9.25 11.13 -8.40
CA LEU A 513 8.09 11.99 -8.21
C LEU A 513 7.29 11.51 -6.99
N HIS A 514 7.12 12.40 -6.02
CA HIS A 514 6.31 12.17 -4.82
C HIS A 514 5.15 13.17 -4.79
N LEU A 515 3.93 12.68 -4.99
CA LEU A 515 2.69 13.44 -4.87
C LEU A 515 2.17 13.29 -3.44
N ILE A 516 2.38 14.32 -2.62
CA ILE A 516 2.17 14.24 -1.17
C ILE A 516 0.96 15.06 -0.75
N ASN A 517 0.00 14.38 -0.13
CA ASN A 517 -1.08 15.02 0.62
C ASN A 517 -0.71 15.09 2.11
N THR A 518 -0.63 16.29 2.69
CA THR A 518 -0.40 16.47 4.14
C THR A 518 -1.66 16.80 4.93
N GLY A 519 -2.81 16.90 4.24
CA GLY A 519 -4.06 17.35 4.83
C GLY A 519 -4.09 18.87 5.07
N VAL A 520 -5.27 19.37 5.42
CA VAL A 520 -5.50 20.77 5.75
C VAL A 520 -5.98 20.84 7.18
N ARG A 521 -5.52 21.84 7.94
CA ARG A 521 -6.14 22.20 9.23
C ARG A 521 -7.25 23.20 8.92
N PRO A 522 -8.54 22.84 9.08
CA PRO A 522 -9.63 23.78 8.84
C PRO A 522 -9.45 24.99 9.76
N PRO A 523 -9.57 26.23 9.27
CA PRO A 523 -9.31 27.45 10.02
C PRO A 523 -10.41 27.80 11.05
N HIS A 524 -11.34 26.89 11.35
CA HIS A 524 -12.50 27.17 12.18
C HIS A 524 -12.37 26.54 13.56
N ASP A 525 -12.55 27.36 14.60
CA ASP A 525 -12.50 26.95 16.01
C ASP A 525 -13.62 25.96 16.40
N LEU A 526 -14.71 25.89 15.61
CA LEU A 526 -15.91 25.10 15.94
C LEU A 526 -15.71 23.58 15.79
N VAL A 527 -14.82 23.14 14.90
CA VAL A 527 -14.44 21.74 14.72
C VAL A 527 -12.92 21.63 14.56
N PRO A 528 -12.18 21.26 15.61
CA PRO A 528 -10.73 21.10 15.56
C PRO A 528 -10.36 19.74 14.94
N LEU A 529 -10.61 19.56 13.63
CA LEU A 529 -10.12 18.39 12.91
C LEU A 529 -8.60 18.50 12.73
N ASN A 530 -7.92 17.39 13.01
CA ASN A 530 -6.49 17.27 12.79
C ASN A 530 -6.24 17.07 11.28
N ALA A 531 -5.17 17.66 10.76
CA ALA A 531 -4.74 17.48 9.37
C ALA A 531 -4.48 16.00 9.03
N TRP A 532 -4.05 15.17 10.00
CA TRP A 532 -3.93 13.72 9.78
C TRP A 532 -5.26 13.07 9.36
N LEU A 533 -6.35 13.44 10.05
CA LEU A 533 -7.68 12.88 9.77
C LEU A 533 -8.21 13.37 8.41
N VAL A 534 -7.99 14.66 8.09
CA VAL A 534 -8.36 15.23 6.79
C VAL A 534 -7.55 14.57 5.66
N ALA A 535 -6.27 14.28 5.89
CA ALA A 535 -5.44 13.55 4.95
C ALA A 535 -5.93 12.10 4.74
N GLY A 536 -6.29 11.40 5.83
CA GLY A 536 -6.87 10.06 5.76
C GLY A 536 -8.22 10.03 5.03
N ALA A 537 -9.09 11.02 5.29
CA ALA A 537 -10.37 11.17 4.59
C ALA A 537 -10.21 11.35 3.07
N ALA A 538 -9.09 11.91 2.61
CA ALA A 538 -8.80 12.01 1.19
C ALA A 538 -8.56 10.64 0.52
N ILE A 539 -8.02 9.67 1.27
CA ILE A 539 -7.81 8.29 0.79
C ILE A 539 -9.15 7.57 0.73
N GLU A 540 -9.93 7.65 1.82
CA GLU A 540 -11.27 7.07 1.93
C GLU A 540 -12.18 7.60 0.81
N GLY A 541 -12.18 8.91 0.59
CA GLY A 541 -12.99 9.56 -0.46
C GLY A 541 -12.40 9.48 -1.87
N ARG A 542 -11.40 8.63 -2.12
CA ARG A 542 -10.69 8.46 -3.40
C ARG A 542 -10.19 9.77 -4.04
N ALA A 543 -9.99 10.81 -3.22
CA ALA A 543 -9.47 12.10 -3.66
C ALA A 543 -7.97 12.03 -3.98
N HIS A 544 -7.24 11.23 -3.20
CA HIS A 544 -5.79 11.01 -3.31
C HIS A 544 -5.46 9.54 -3.04
N PRO A 545 -5.85 8.62 -3.95
CA PRO A 545 -5.56 7.19 -3.81
C PRO A 545 -4.05 6.94 -3.81
N PHE A 546 -3.59 5.94 -3.07
CA PHE A 546 -2.16 5.66 -2.97
C PHE A 546 -1.72 4.68 -4.03
N PHE A 547 -0.53 4.93 -4.57
CA PHE A 547 0.17 3.95 -5.38
C PHE A 547 1.66 4.26 -5.38
N ARG A 548 2.48 3.23 -5.62
CA ARG A 548 3.91 3.37 -5.89
C ARG A 548 4.27 2.53 -7.12
N VAL A 549 5.07 3.10 -8.00
CA VAL A 549 5.73 2.39 -9.09
C VAL A 549 7.21 2.66 -8.93
N ASP A 550 7.94 1.62 -8.59
CA ASP A 550 9.39 1.66 -8.44
C ASP A 550 10.04 1.74 -9.84
N PRO A 551 11.24 2.33 -9.96
CA PRO A 551 11.86 2.53 -11.26
C PRO A 551 12.33 1.19 -11.85
N ILE A 552 12.19 1.02 -13.17
CA ILE A 552 12.59 -0.21 -13.87
C ILE A 552 14.12 -0.30 -13.92
N PRO A 553 14.76 -1.31 -13.31
CA PRO A 553 16.13 -1.65 -13.68
C PRO A 553 16.16 -2.09 -15.15
N HIS A 554 17.19 -1.70 -15.91
CA HIS A 554 17.23 -1.86 -17.37
C HIS A 554 16.97 -3.28 -17.91
N ASP A 555 17.06 -4.33 -17.07
CA ASP A 555 16.95 -5.75 -17.44
C ASP A 555 15.84 -6.51 -16.68
N CYS A 556 14.85 -5.82 -16.09
CA CYS A 556 13.78 -6.47 -15.31
C CYS A 556 12.39 -6.38 -15.98
N ASP A 557 11.50 -7.26 -15.55
CA ASP A 557 10.07 -7.19 -15.83
C ASP A 557 9.52 -5.80 -15.43
N PRO A 558 8.46 -5.31 -16.12
CA PRO A 558 7.86 -4.04 -15.78
C PRO A 558 7.44 -4.02 -14.30
N PRO A 559 7.75 -2.95 -13.54
CA PRO A 559 7.45 -2.87 -12.13
C PRO A 559 5.94 -2.91 -11.92
N GLU A 560 5.51 -3.76 -11.00
CA GLU A 560 4.13 -3.80 -10.55
C GLU A 560 3.79 -2.52 -9.78
N MET A 561 2.57 -2.03 -9.97
CA MET A 561 2.06 -0.90 -9.20
C MET A 561 1.61 -1.39 -7.83
N ASP A 562 2.34 -0.98 -6.79
CA ASP A 562 1.91 -1.17 -5.42
C ASP A 562 0.65 -0.32 -5.16
N PHE A 563 -0.40 -0.96 -4.66
CA PHE A 563 -1.73 -0.39 -4.46
C PHE A 563 -2.35 -0.81 -3.12
N SER A 564 -1.59 -1.47 -2.25
CA SER A 564 -2.10 -2.19 -1.05
C SER A 564 -2.66 -1.27 0.04
N GLU A 565 -2.17 -0.04 0.14
CA GLU A 565 -2.49 0.89 1.23
C GLU A 565 -3.84 1.61 1.10
N ASN A 566 -4.64 1.23 0.10
CA ASN A 566 -5.98 1.79 -0.09
C ASN A 566 -7.05 0.95 0.64
N PRO A 567 -7.99 1.58 1.39
CA PRO A 567 -9.06 0.86 2.06
C PRO A 567 -10.04 0.26 1.05
N GLN A 568 -10.43 -1.00 1.24
CA GLN A 568 -11.34 -1.76 0.36
C GLN A 568 -10.99 -1.56 -1.13
N PRO A 569 -9.79 -2.00 -1.57
CA PRO A 569 -9.21 -1.62 -2.87
C PRO A 569 -9.93 -2.23 -4.07
N ASP A 570 -10.76 -3.24 -3.87
CA ASP A 570 -11.63 -3.92 -4.83
C ASP A 570 -12.96 -3.17 -5.06
N MET A 571 -13.39 -2.36 -4.10
CA MET A 571 -14.66 -1.62 -4.12
C MET A 571 -14.51 -0.22 -4.73
N ASP A 572 -15.58 0.25 -5.37
CA ASP A 572 -15.67 1.61 -5.93
C ASP A 572 -15.48 2.69 -4.83
N TRP A 573 -16.10 2.46 -3.66
CA TRP A 573 -16.01 3.33 -2.48
C TRP A 573 -15.91 2.48 -1.22
N PRO A 574 -15.14 2.88 -0.20
CA PRO A 574 -15.13 2.21 1.10
C PRO A 574 -16.50 2.33 1.78
N VAL A 575 -17.04 1.21 2.24
CA VAL A 575 -18.33 1.13 2.94
C VAL A 575 -18.11 0.91 4.42
N HIS A 576 -18.83 1.67 5.25
CA HIS A 576 -18.75 1.63 6.71
C HIS A 576 -20.13 1.47 7.33
N PRO A 577 -20.26 0.77 8.46
CA PRO A 577 -21.52 0.66 9.18
C PRO A 577 -21.88 2.02 9.79
N PHE A 578 -23.13 2.42 9.63
CA PHE A 578 -23.67 3.68 10.12
C PHE A 578 -24.94 3.42 10.94
N THR A 579 -25.06 4.09 12.08
CA THR A 579 -26.22 3.97 12.97
C THR A 579 -26.73 5.33 13.40
N TYR A 580 -28.04 5.54 13.31
CA TYR A 580 -28.71 6.78 13.69
C TYR A 580 -30.10 6.53 14.28
N MET A 581 -30.70 7.58 14.85
CA MET A 581 -32.09 7.57 15.32
C MET A 581 -33.01 8.18 14.28
N ASP A 582 -34.08 7.48 13.91
CA ASP A 582 -35.10 7.97 12.98
C ASP A 582 -36.01 9.06 13.61
N ASP A 583 -36.95 9.58 12.84
CA ASP A 583 -37.93 10.60 13.28
C ASP A 583 -38.89 10.08 14.36
N ALA A 584 -39.04 8.77 14.50
CA ALA A 584 -39.82 8.09 15.54
C ALA A 584 -38.98 7.69 16.77
N GLY A 585 -37.66 7.94 16.76
CA GLY A 585 -36.74 7.59 17.82
C GLY A 585 -36.25 6.14 17.81
N ASN A 586 -36.50 5.38 16.75
CA ASN A 586 -35.98 4.02 16.59
C ASN A 586 -34.54 4.05 16.08
N ARG A 587 -33.76 3.05 16.48
CA ARG A 587 -32.38 2.88 16.03
C ARG A 587 -32.37 2.21 14.64
N VAL A 588 -31.80 2.90 13.64
CA VAL A 588 -31.61 2.39 12.28
C VAL A 588 -30.13 2.11 12.07
N VAL A 589 -29.81 0.92 11.59
CA VAL A 589 -28.46 0.50 11.20
C VAL A 589 -28.45 0.28 9.69
N GLY A 590 -27.44 0.81 9.00
CA GLY A 590 -27.27 0.62 7.57
C GLY A 590 -25.83 0.86 7.13
N ASP A 591 -25.55 0.57 5.88
CA ASP A 591 -24.22 0.73 5.29
C ASP A 591 -24.13 2.03 4.50
N LEU A 592 -23.06 2.79 4.74
CA LEU A 592 -22.81 4.06 4.08
C LEU A 592 -21.40 4.10 3.48
N ALA A 593 -21.33 4.45 2.20
CA ALA A 593 -20.07 4.65 1.51
C ALA A 593 -19.52 6.05 1.79
N PHE A 594 -18.21 6.13 2.01
CA PHE A 594 -17.51 7.42 2.09
C PHE A 594 -17.03 7.82 0.69
N THR A 595 -17.61 8.88 0.13
CA THR A 595 -17.38 9.34 -1.23
C THR A 595 -16.49 10.59 -1.30
N PHE A 596 -16.08 10.98 -2.51
CA PHE A 596 -15.36 12.24 -2.72
C PHE A 596 -16.14 13.48 -2.22
N ALA A 597 -17.47 13.45 -2.29
CA ALA A 597 -18.31 14.54 -1.78
C ALA A 597 -18.21 14.66 -0.24
N ASP A 598 -18.10 13.54 0.49
CA ASP A 598 -17.88 13.54 1.94
C ASP A 598 -16.55 14.21 2.29
N TYR A 599 -15.48 13.88 1.56
CA TYR A 599 -14.19 14.55 1.74
C TYR A 599 -14.28 16.06 1.44
N CYS A 600 -14.92 16.45 0.34
CA CYS A 600 -15.08 17.86 -0.03
C CYS A 600 -15.86 18.67 1.01
N LEU A 601 -16.79 18.08 1.75
CA LEU A 601 -17.52 18.77 2.83
C LEU A 601 -16.58 19.28 3.95
N LEU A 602 -15.42 18.64 4.13
CA LEU A 602 -14.38 19.06 5.10
C LEU A 602 -13.63 20.32 4.66
N ILE A 603 -13.69 20.65 3.37
CA ILE A 603 -12.88 21.72 2.76
C ILE A 603 -13.74 22.98 2.66
N PRO A 604 -13.46 24.05 3.41
CA PRO A 604 -14.41 25.16 3.56
C PRO A 604 -14.86 25.81 2.24
N PRO A 605 -13.97 26.07 1.25
CA PRO A 605 -14.40 26.63 -0.04
C PRO A 605 -15.30 25.69 -0.86
N MET A 606 -15.27 24.38 -0.61
CA MET A 606 -16.12 23.40 -1.30
C MET A 606 -17.54 23.36 -0.75
N ARG A 607 -17.82 23.95 0.42
CA ARG A 607 -19.16 23.96 1.02
C ARG A 607 -20.21 24.67 0.16
N LYS A 608 -19.80 25.56 -0.76
CA LYS A 608 -20.68 26.20 -1.72
C LYS A 608 -21.46 25.20 -2.60
N HIS A 609 -20.93 23.98 -2.78
CA HIS A 609 -21.54 22.90 -3.56
C HIS A 609 -22.62 22.11 -2.82
N PHE A 610 -22.94 22.48 -1.58
CA PHE A 610 -23.93 21.81 -0.74
C PHE A 610 -24.98 22.78 -0.22
N ARG A 611 -26.22 22.32 -0.08
CA ARG A 611 -27.30 23.06 0.62
C ARG A 611 -28.09 22.10 1.49
N VAL A 612 -28.63 22.60 2.60
CA VAL A 612 -29.43 21.78 3.52
C VAL A 612 -30.76 21.43 2.85
N ILE A 613 -31.17 20.16 2.91
CA ILE A 613 -32.50 19.71 2.53
C ILE A 613 -33.39 19.86 3.77
N PRO A 614 -34.43 20.71 3.73
CA PRO A 614 -35.33 20.88 4.86
C PRO A 614 -35.96 19.57 5.33
N PRO A 615 -36.15 19.41 6.65
CA PRO A 615 -36.75 18.22 7.23
C PRO A 615 -38.20 18.03 6.71
N GLY A 616 -38.59 16.78 6.43
CA GLY A 616 -39.92 16.44 5.89
C GLY A 616 -40.01 16.37 4.37
N CYS A 617 -38.95 16.72 3.64
CA CYS A 617 -38.87 16.57 2.19
C CYS A 617 -38.48 15.13 1.81
N ASP A 618 -39.46 14.23 1.70
CA ASP A 618 -39.22 12.84 1.30
C ASP A 618 -39.76 12.58 -0.12
N SER A 619 -38.89 12.13 -1.01
CA SER A 619 -39.23 11.82 -2.41
C SER A 619 -38.32 10.73 -2.96
N GLU A 620 -38.86 9.84 -3.77
CA GLU A 620 -38.08 8.83 -4.53
C GLU A 620 -37.09 9.44 -5.54
N ALA A 621 -37.20 10.75 -5.80
CA ALA A 621 -36.24 11.48 -6.62
C ALA A 621 -34.94 11.81 -5.84
N LEU A 622 -34.98 11.84 -4.51
CA LEU A 622 -33.82 12.05 -3.65
C LEU A 622 -33.15 10.70 -3.40
N ILE A 623 -31.90 10.57 -3.80
CA ILE A 623 -31.14 9.33 -3.61
C ILE A 623 -29.77 9.60 -2.96
N PRO A 624 -29.27 8.68 -2.12
CA PRO A 624 -27.93 8.81 -1.56
C PRO A 624 -26.86 8.91 -2.66
N MET A 625 -25.80 9.67 -2.42
CA MET A 625 -24.73 9.90 -3.39
C MET A 625 -24.13 8.60 -3.96
N GLN A 626 -23.93 7.58 -3.11
CA GLN A 626 -23.41 6.28 -3.56
C GLN A 626 -24.32 5.59 -4.60
N ALA A 627 -25.64 5.65 -4.40
CA ALA A 627 -26.61 5.04 -5.29
C ALA A 627 -26.69 5.83 -6.60
N TYR A 628 -26.61 7.16 -6.53
CA TYR A 628 -26.55 8.04 -7.70
C TYR A 628 -25.34 7.70 -8.60
N LEU A 629 -24.17 7.45 -8.00
CA LEU A 629 -22.94 7.15 -8.74
C LEU A 629 -22.92 5.74 -9.35
N ALA A 630 -23.66 4.79 -8.78
CA ALA A 630 -23.76 3.42 -9.28
C ALA A 630 -24.78 3.26 -10.43
N MET A 631 -25.71 4.20 -10.58
CA MET A 631 -26.75 4.15 -11.61
C MET A 631 -26.22 4.52 -13.00
N PRO A 632 -26.85 4.01 -14.09
CA PRO A 632 -26.65 4.52 -15.43
C PRO A 632 -26.97 6.02 -15.52
N GLN A 633 -26.23 6.76 -16.35
CA GLN A 633 -26.36 8.22 -16.43
C GLN A 633 -27.78 8.68 -16.81
N ASP A 634 -28.45 7.96 -17.72
CA ASP A 634 -29.80 8.29 -18.20
C ASP A 634 -30.84 8.29 -17.06
N GLU A 635 -30.70 7.38 -16.10
CA GLU A 635 -31.55 7.32 -14.90
C GLU A 635 -31.13 8.37 -13.88
N ALA A 636 -29.82 8.55 -13.68
CA ALA A 636 -29.26 9.51 -12.73
C ALA A 636 -29.71 10.96 -13.03
N TYR A 637 -29.87 11.36 -14.30
CA TYR A 637 -30.34 12.69 -14.69
C TYR A 637 -31.73 13.06 -14.14
N GLN A 638 -32.56 12.07 -13.80
CA GLN A 638 -33.90 12.28 -13.27
C GLN A 638 -33.90 12.40 -11.74
N LYS A 639 -32.78 12.09 -11.09
CA LYS A 639 -32.65 12.02 -9.64
C LYS A 639 -31.82 13.20 -9.12
N VAL A 640 -31.88 13.42 -7.81
CA VAL A 640 -31.15 14.47 -7.10
C VAL A 640 -30.33 13.80 -5.99
N PRO A 641 -28.99 13.85 -6.05
CA PRO A 641 -28.14 13.22 -5.05
C PRO A 641 -28.10 14.02 -3.75
N PHE A 642 -28.04 13.30 -2.63
CA PHE A 642 -27.79 13.91 -1.31
C PHE A 642 -26.73 13.15 -0.50
N LEU A 643 -26.16 13.86 0.47
CA LEU A 643 -25.18 13.39 1.44
C LEU A 643 -25.76 13.42 2.87
N TRP A 644 -25.30 12.52 3.74
CA TRP A 644 -25.61 12.56 5.16
C TRP A 644 -24.55 13.33 5.93
N ALA A 645 -24.98 14.30 6.74
CA ALA A 645 -24.09 15.10 7.55
C ALA A 645 -24.69 15.36 8.94
N VAL A 646 -23.84 15.62 9.92
CA VAL A 646 -24.23 15.87 11.31
C VAL A 646 -23.70 17.22 11.76
N ASP A 647 -24.54 18.00 12.44
CA ASP A 647 -24.16 19.29 13.02
C ASP A 647 -23.52 19.13 14.41
N GLY A 648 -23.01 20.22 15.00
CA GLY A 648 -22.40 20.19 16.33
C GLY A 648 -23.36 19.82 17.47
N ASN A 649 -24.66 19.76 17.22
CA ASN A 649 -25.68 19.39 18.20
C ASN A 649 -26.08 17.91 18.12
N GLY A 650 -25.52 17.14 17.17
CA GLY A 650 -25.88 15.75 16.91
C GLY A 650 -27.15 15.59 16.10
N VAL A 651 -27.58 16.62 15.36
CA VAL A 651 -28.74 16.55 14.46
C VAL A 651 -28.30 16.05 13.09
N LEU A 652 -28.93 14.98 12.63
CA LEU A 652 -28.68 14.41 11.30
C LEU A 652 -29.40 15.23 10.23
N GLN A 653 -28.65 15.66 9.22
CA GLN A 653 -29.12 16.49 8.10
C GLN A 653 -28.82 15.81 6.77
N ARG A 654 -29.69 16.05 5.78
CA ARG A 654 -29.45 15.67 4.38
C ARG A 654 -28.97 16.91 3.63
N LEU A 655 -27.87 16.79 2.90
CA LEU A 655 -27.31 17.87 2.10
C LEU A 655 -27.47 17.55 0.62
N VAL A 656 -28.15 18.42 -0.15
CA VAL A 656 -28.20 18.28 -1.61
C VAL A 656 -26.83 18.62 -2.21
N VAL A 657 -26.40 17.84 -3.18
CA VAL A 657 -25.10 17.98 -3.84
C VAL A 657 -25.26 18.65 -5.20
N SER A 658 -24.46 19.68 -5.50
CA SER A 658 -24.46 20.32 -6.84
C SER A 658 -24.00 19.36 -7.95
N ARG A 659 -24.43 19.60 -9.20
CA ARG A 659 -24.02 18.78 -10.36
C ARG A 659 -22.53 18.82 -10.61
N GLY A 660 -21.87 19.96 -10.41
CA GLY A 660 -20.41 20.07 -10.54
C GLY A 660 -19.69 19.08 -9.60
N MET A 661 -20.10 19.05 -8.33
CA MET A 661 -19.56 18.08 -7.35
C MET A 661 -19.89 16.63 -7.72
N ALA A 662 -21.10 16.35 -8.21
CA ALA A 662 -21.46 15.01 -8.65
C ALA A 662 -20.62 14.52 -9.84
N LEU A 663 -20.34 15.38 -10.81
CA LEU A 663 -19.41 15.10 -11.90
C LEU A 663 -17.97 14.93 -11.41
N GLY A 664 -17.54 15.72 -10.42
CA GLY A 664 -16.24 15.55 -9.76
C GLY A 664 -16.09 14.20 -9.07
N CYS A 665 -17.16 13.69 -8.45
CA CYS A 665 -17.17 12.34 -7.86
C CYS A 665 -17.07 11.25 -8.93
N LEU A 666 -17.76 11.40 -10.06
CA LEU A 666 -17.64 10.48 -11.20
C LEU A 666 -16.23 10.50 -11.81
N ASP A 667 -15.62 11.68 -11.93
CA ASP A 667 -14.23 11.83 -12.37
C ASP A 667 -13.25 11.08 -11.46
N ARG A 668 -13.35 11.27 -10.13
CA ARG A 668 -12.54 10.52 -9.15
C ARG A 668 -12.79 9.01 -9.21
N LEU A 669 -14.04 8.58 -9.42
CA LEU A 669 -14.37 7.16 -9.56
C LEU A 669 -13.74 6.54 -10.82
N ASN A 670 -13.75 7.26 -11.94
CA ASN A 670 -13.12 6.81 -13.18
C ASN A 670 -11.59 6.72 -13.03
N TYR A 671 -10.99 7.70 -12.36
CA TYR A 671 -9.57 7.67 -12.02
C TYR A 671 -9.23 6.47 -11.13
N TRP A 672 -10.01 6.23 -10.08
CA TRP A 672 -9.87 5.06 -9.19
C TRP A 672 -9.93 3.74 -9.96
N ARG A 673 -10.96 3.52 -10.79
CA ARG A 673 -11.11 2.29 -11.60
C ARG A 673 -9.96 2.10 -12.58
N THR A 674 -9.41 3.18 -13.11
CA THR A 674 -8.23 3.11 -13.99
C THR A 674 -7.00 2.65 -13.21
N LEU A 675 -6.79 3.17 -11.99
CA LEU A 675 -5.71 2.69 -11.13
C LEU A 675 -5.91 1.22 -10.71
N GLN A 676 -7.13 0.81 -10.37
CA GLN A 676 -7.43 -0.60 -10.07
C GLN A 676 -7.08 -1.53 -11.23
N ALA A 677 -7.35 -1.10 -12.47
CA ALA A 677 -6.99 -1.86 -13.67
C ALA A 677 -5.47 -1.91 -13.89
N MET A 678 -4.76 -0.80 -13.65
CA MET A 678 -3.29 -0.74 -13.75
C MET A 678 -2.59 -1.58 -12.68
N ALA A 679 -3.13 -1.62 -11.47
CA ALA A 679 -2.61 -2.40 -10.35
C ALA A 679 -3.04 -3.89 -10.40
N GLY A 680 -3.83 -4.30 -11.40
CA GLY A 680 -4.31 -5.68 -11.52
C GLY A 680 -5.39 -6.08 -10.49
N VAL A 681 -5.88 -5.16 -9.67
CA VAL A 681 -6.89 -5.44 -8.62
C VAL A 681 -8.26 -5.71 -9.23
N ARG A 682 -8.68 -4.88 -10.18
CA ARG A 682 -9.96 -5.03 -10.88
C ARG A 682 -9.80 -4.63 -12.33
N ASN A 683 -9.82 -5.63 -13.22
CA ASN A 683 -9.63 -5.42 -14.64
C ASN A 683 -10.84 -5.93 -15.42
N ARG A 684 -11.52 -5.02 -16.11
CA ARG A 684 -12.72 -5.34 -16.92
C ARG A 684 -12.45 -6.43 -17.96
N HIS A 685 -11.25 -6.50 -18.52
CA HIS A 685 -10.92 -7.55 -19.49
C HIS A 685 -10.83 -8.93 -18.83
N VAL A 686 -10.34 -8.98 -17.58
CA VAL A 686 -10.33 -10.20 -16.76
C VAL A 686 -11.77 -10.56 -16.39
N ASP A 687 -12.58 -9.60 -15.93
CA ASP A 687 -13.99 -9.83 -15.62
C ASP A 687 -14.76 -10.39 -16.83
N GLN A 688 -14.56 -9.80 -18.02
CA GLN A 688 -15.18 -10.27 -19.26
C GLN A 688 -14.69 -11.65 -19.69
N ALA A 689 -13.40 -11.95 -19.51
CA ALA A 689 -12.86 -13.27 -19.77
C ALA A 689 -13.47 -14.31 -18.82
N VAL A 690 -13.57 -14.00 -17.52
CA VAL A 690 -14.20 -14.86 -16.51
C VAL A 690 -15.68 -15.08 -16.81
N GLU A 691 -16.43 -14.03 -17.15
CA GLU A 691 -17.85 -14.13 -17.54
C GLU A 691 -18.03 -15.00 -18.77
N ARG A 692 -17.21 -14.81 -19.80
CA ARG A 692 -17.25 -15.60 -21.03
C ARG A 692 -16.93 -17.07 -20.76
N THR A 693 -15.87 -17.36 -20.02
CA THR A 693 -15.49 -18.73 -19.65
C THR A 693 -16.58 -19.39 -18.81
N ARG A 694 -17.20 -18.67 -17.85
CA ARG A 694 -18.33 -19.19 -17.08
C ARG A 694 -19.55 -19.48 -17.95
N ALA A 695 -19.86 -18.62 -18.92
CA ALA A 695 -20.97 -18.85 -19.85
C ALA A 695 -20.72 -20.06 -20.74
N GLU A 696 -19.49 -20.22 -21.26
CA GLU A 696 -19.07 -21.39 -22.06
C GLU A 696 -19.16 -22.69 -21.23
N GLN A 697 -18.69 -22.67 -19.98
CA GLN A 697 -18.80 -23.82 -19.06
C GLN A 697 -20.26 -24.16 -18.72
N GLN A 698 -21.11 -23.17 -18.47
CA GLN A 698 -22.53 -23.38 -18.20
C GLN A 698 -23.26 -23.97 -19.41
N GLN A 699 -22.89 -23.52 -20.61
CA GLN A 699 -23.43 -24.07 -21.85
C GLN A 699 -22.99 -25.54 -22.02
N GLN A 700 -21.71 -25.85 -21.88
CA GLN A 700 -21.21 -27.24 -21.95
C GLN A 700 -21.88 -28.15 -20.91
N ALA A 701 -22.05 -27.67 -19.67
CA ALA A 701 -22.74 -28.42 -18.63
C ALA A 701 -24.22 -28.66 -18.96
N SER A 702 -24.89 -27.70 -19.60
CA SER A 702 -26.28 -27.85 -20.05
C SER A 702 -26.40 -28.86 -21.20
N GLU A 703 -25.48 -28.82 -22.16
CA GLU A 703 -25.45 -29.76 -23.29
C GLU A 703 -25.15 -31.19 -22.82
N GLU A 704 -24.20 -31.36 -21.90
CA GLU A 704 -23.90 -32.68 -21.32
C GLU A 704 -25.06 -33.20 -20.46
N ARG A 705 -25.72 -32.33 -19.68
CA ARG A 705 -26.93 -32.70 -18.94
C ARG A 705 -28.05 -33.15 -19.89
N GLU A 706 -28.28 -32.43 -20.99
CA GLU A 706 -29.27 -32.84 -22.00
C GLU A 706 -28.89 -34.17 -22.65
N ARG A 707 -27.61 -34.37 -22.95
CA ARG A 707 -27.09 -35.63 -23.50
C ARG A 707 -27.30 -36.81 -22.55
N LEU A 708 -26.97 -36.65 -21.26
CA LEU A 708 -27.16 -37.66 -20.23
C LEU A 708 -28.65 -37.97 -20.01
N LEU A 709 -29.51 -36.94 -20.00
CA LEU A 709 -30.96 -37.12 -19.90
C LEU A 709 -31.52 -37.88 -21.11
N ALA A 710 -31.05 -37.58 -22.31
CA ALA A 710 -31.45 -38.29 -23.53
C ALA A 710 -30.97 -39.76 -23.52
N ALA A 711 -29.73 -40.00 -23.07
CA ALA A 711 -29.19 -41.35 -22.92
C ALA A 711 -29.98 -42.18 -21.90
N HIS A 712 -30.25 -41.61 -20.72
CA HIS A 712 -31.05 -42.27 -19.69
C HIS A 712 -32.51 -42.51 -20.15
N ALA A 713 -33.11 -41.58 -20.89
CA ALA A 713 -34.44 -41.79 -21.49
C ALA A 713 -34.44 -42.94 -22.50
N ALA A 714 -33.41 -43.04 -23.34
CA ALA A 714 -33.26 -44.14 -24.29
C ALA A 714 -33.05 -45.49 -23.58
N GLU A 715 -32.28 -45.51 -22.50
CA GLU A 715 -32.08 -46.69 -21.66
C GLU A 715 -33.38 -47.14 -21.00
N LEU A 716 -34.14 -46.22 -20.39
CA LEU A 716 -35.45 -46.52 -19.82
C LEU A 716 -36.42 -47.10 -20.87
N ASP A 717 -36.41 -46.57 -22.08
CA ASP A 717 -37.23 -47.10 -23.18
C ASP A 717 -36.76 -48.49 -23.62
N GLN A 718 -35.45 -48.77 -23.61
CA GLN A 718 -34.92 -50.10 -23.88
C GLN A 718 -35.35 -51.10 -22.80
N VAL A 719 -35.19 -50.75 -21.51
CA VAL A 719 -35.61 -51.58 -20.38
C VAL A 719 -37.11 -51.85 -20.44
N ARG A 720 -37.94 -50.84 -20.76
CA ARG A 720 -39.39 -51.00 -20.94
C ARG A 720 -39.74 -51.97 -22.07
N ARG A 721 -39.06 -51.89 -23.22
CA ARG A 721 -39.28 -52.82 -24.35
C ARG A 721 -38.89 -54.24 -23.99
N GLN A 722 -37.76 -54.43 -23.31
CA GLN A 722 -37.29 -55.73 -22.87
C GLN A 722 -38.26 -56.36 -21.86
N ALA A 723 -38.67 -55.61 -20.83
CA ALA A 723 -39.64 -56.06 -19.84
C ALA A 723 -41.01 -56.40 -20.45
N ALA A 724 -41.46 -55.64 -21.45
CA ALA A 724 -42.68 -55.95 -22.19
C ALA A 724 -42.55 -57.25 -23.01
N GLY A 725 -41.39 -57.49 -23.63
CA GLY A 725 -41.08 -58.73 -24.34
C GLY A 725 -41.05 -59.96 -23.42
N GLU A 726 -40.38 -59.85 -22.27
CA GLU A 726 -40.32 -60.92 -21.26
C GLU A 726 -41.70 -61.22 -20.66
N SER A 727 -42.52 -60.20 -20.43
CA SER A 727 -43.88 -60.35 -19.93
C SER A 727 -44.79 -61.06 -20.93
N MET A 728 -44.68 -60.73 -22.23
CA MET A 728 -45.41 -61.43 -23.30
C MET A 728 -44.97 -62.89 -23.45
N GLN A 729 -43.68 -63.20 -23.31
CA GLN A 729 -43.19 -64.58 -23.29
C GLN A 729 -43.78 -65.37 -22.10
N ARG A 730 -43.74 -64.82 -20.88
CA ARG A 730 -44.35 -65.47 -19.70
C ARG A 730 -45.86 -65.70 -19.84
N LEU A 731 -46.58 -64.78 -20.48
CA LEU A 731 -48.01 -64.96 -20.76
C LEU A 731 -48.25 -66.09 -21.77
N THR A 732 -47.42 -66.16 -22.80
CA THR A 732 -47.47 -67.21 -23.84
C THR A 732 -47.18 -68.58 -23.23
N ASP A 733 -46.17 -68.69 -22.36
CA ASP A 733 -45.81 -69.92 -21.66
C ASP A 733 -46.93 -70.40 -20.73
N ARG A 734 -47.65 -69.48 -20.06
CA ARG A 734 -48.80 -69.83 -19.23
C ARG A 734 -50.02 -70.26 -20.03
N LEU A 735 -50.27 -69.63 -21.18
CA LEU A 735 -51.40 -69.99 -22.06
C LEU A 735 -51.17 -71.33 -22.78
N LEU A 736 -49.92 -71.73 -23.01
CA LEU A 736 -49.56 -73.04 -23.55
C LEU A 736 -49.46 -74.13 -22.47
N GLY A 737 -49.54 -73.77 -21.18
CA GLY A 737 -49.24 -74.65 -20.04
C GLY A 737 -50.42 -75.11 -19.17
N LEU A 738 -51.67 -74.91 -19.56
CA LEU A 738 -52.84 -75.34 -18.77
C LEU A 738 -53.87 -76.10 -19.62
N ASP A 739 -53.84 -77.42 -19.49
CA ASP A 739 -54.83 -78.37 -20.02
C ASP A 739 -55.69 -78.96 -18.88
N LEU A 740 -56.98 -79.10 -19.18
CA LEU A 740 -58.16 -79.51 -18.38
C LEU A 740 -58.02 -80.67 -17.37
N ALA A 741 -58.67 -80.54 -16.18
CA ALA A 741 -59.73 -81.47 -15.70
C ALA A 741 -60.31 -81.19 -14.28
N ALA A 742 -61.66 -81.00 -14.25
CA ALA A 742 -62.69 -81.49 -13.30
C ALA A 742 -62.64 -81.13 -11.78
N GLY A 743 -63.75 -80.87 -11.07
CA GLY A 743 -65.18 -80.86 -11.38
C GLY A 743 -66.02 -80.95 -10.08
N MET A 744 -67.08 -80.11 -10.00
CA MET A 744 -68.44 -80.25 -9.39
C MET A 744 -68.68 -81.42 -8.40
N SER A 745 -69.31 -81.31 -7.22
CA SER A 745 -70.59 -80.69 -6.79
C SER A 745 -70.58 -80.67 -5.23
N GLY A 746 -71.28 -79.86 -4.42
CA GLY A 746 -72.39 -78.91 -4.54
C GLY A 746 -73.28 -79.12 -3.30
N ASP A 747 -73.44 -78.12 -2.42
CA ASP A 747 -74.66 -77.98 -1.59
C ASP A 747 -74.77 -76.61 -0.91
N MET A 748 -76.01 -76.13 -0.80
CA MET A 748 -76.39 -74.73 -0.62
C MET A 748 -77.06 -74.49 0.75
N ARG A 749 -76.50 -73.59 1.57
CA ARG A 749 -77.18 -72.96 2.72
C ARG A 749 -76.71 -71.49 2.87
N SER A 750 -77.69 -70.58 2.81
CA SER A 750 -77.71 -69.10 3.04
C SER A 750 -76.60 -68.52 3.93
N LEU A 751 -75.68 -67.66 3.41
CA LEU A 751 -75.62 -66.17 3.36
C LEU A 751 -75.74 -65.46 4.74
N GLY A 752 -74.77 -64.74 5.35
CA GLY A 752 -73.44 -64.20 4.96
C GLY A 752 -73.46 -62.66 4.89
N PHE A 753 -73.42 -61.89 6.00
CA PHE A 753 -72.28 -61.12 6.60
C PHE A 753 -71.35 -60.34 5.63
N ASP A 754 -71.34 -59.00 5.79
CA ASP A 754 -70.26 -58.01 5.50
C ASP A 754 -69.06 -58.22 6.46
N PRO A 755 -67.84 -57.60 6.35
CA PRO A 755 -67.55 -56.27 5.81
C PRO A 755 -66.16 -56.07 5.11
N THR A 756 -65.90 -54.80 4.78
CA THR A 756 -64.62 -54.06 4.69
C THR A 756 -63.87 -53.93 3.36
N ALA A 757 -63.93 -52.70 2.83
CA ALA A 757 -62.81 -51.96 2.23
C ALA A 757 -63.02 -50.47 2.55
N PRO A 758 -61.97 -49.68 2.88
CA PRO A 758 -62.07 -48.23 2.86
C PRO A 758 -61.27 -47.65 1.70
N GLY A 759 -61.92 -46.75 0.98
CA GLY A 759 -61.30 -45.78 0.10
C GLY A 759 -62.15 -44.51 0.06
N ALA A 760 -61.46 -43.41 -0.20
CA ALA A 760 -61.91 -42.05 -0.52
C ALA A 760 -61.84 -41.04 0.63
N THR A 761 -61.18 -39.91 0.35
CA THR A 761 -61.86 -38.62 0.22
C THR A 761 -60.93 -37.56 -0.37
N ASP A 762 -61.36 -36.96 -1.48
CA ASP A 762 -60.98 -35.62 -1.91
C ASP A 762 -61.98 -34.58 -1.34
N ILE A 763 -61.40 -33.48 -0.87
CA ILE A 763 -61.81 -32.06 -0.68
C ILE A 763 -63.31 -31.67 -0.84
N PRO A 764 -63.81 -30.76 0.02
CA PRO A 764 -64.17 -29.41 -0.49
C PRO A 764 -63.75 -28.23 0.40
N ALA A 765 -63.72 -27.06 -0.24
CA ALA A 765 -63.29 -25.75 0.24
C ALA A 765 -64.20 -25.10 1.30
N ASP A 766 -63.62 -24.23 2.15
CA ASP A 766 -64.27 -22.98 2.54
C ASP A 766 -63.24 -21.89 2.93
N THR A 767 -63.71 -20.67 2.83
CA THR A 767 -63.08 -19.36 2.71
C THR A 767 -63.09 -18.61 4.05
N GLY A 768 -62.08 -17.77 4.29
CA GLY A 768 -62.29 -16.46 4.93
C GLY A 768 -62.05 -16.27 6.43
N ALA A 769 -60.87 -15.71 6.71
CA ALA A 769 -60.58 -14.61 7.66
C ALA A 769 -60.84 -14.76 9.17
N GLN A 770 -59.77 -14.66 9.98
CA GLN A 770 -59.54 -13.54 10.92
C GLN A 770 -58.14 -13.60 11.56
N GLN A 771 -57.53 -12.41 11.66
CA GLN A 771 -56.36 -12.02 12.46
C GLN A 771 -56.63 -12.29 13.96
N ASP A 772 -55.71 -12.45 14.92
CA ASP A 772 -54.41 -11.82 15.22
C ASP A 772 -53.70 -12.67 16.29
N THR A 773 -52.39 -12.45 16.48
CA THR A 773 -51.62 -12.38 17.76
C THR A 773 -50.25 -13.06 17.65
N GLN A 774 -49.20 -12.21 17.73
CA GLN A 774 -47.80 -12.58 17.91
C GLN A 774 -47.51 -12.86 19.40
N GLU A 775 -46.75 -13.90 19.73
CA GLU A 775 -45.74 -13.84 20.81
C GLU A 775 -44.71 -15.00 20.76
N GLN A 776 -43.45 -14.61 20.46
CA GLN A 776 -42.19 -14.94 21.16
C GLN A 776 -41.51 -16.36 21.19
N LEU A 777 -40.21 -16.28 20.80
CA LEU A 777 -38.97 -16.95 21.29
C LEU A 777 -38.69 -18.47 21.12
N ALA A 778 -37.74 -18.75 20.20
CA ALA A 778 -36.41 -19.41 20.38
C ALA A 778 -36.29 -20.86 20.96
N PRO A 779 -35.12 -21.54 20.89
CA PRO A 779 -34.83 -22.63 19.94
C PRO A 779 -34.35 -23.96 20.59
N ALA A 780 -33.87 -24.89 19.73
CA ALA A 780 -33.24 -26.21 19.98
C ALA A 780 -34.23 -27.39 19.97
N THR A 781 -33.99 -28.59 19.43
CA THR A 781 -32.81 -29.31 18.92
C THR A 781 -33.31 -30.56 18.15
N GLU A 782 -32.45 -31.18 17.32
CA GLU A 782 -32.58 -32.54 16.72
C GLU A 782 -33.63 -32.66 15.60
N VAL A 783 -33.29 -33.04 14.35
CA VAL A 783 -32.58 -34.23 13.86
C VAL A 783 -32.09 -33.87 12.44
N ASP A 784 -30.80 -33.77 12.12
CA ASP A 784 -29.79 -34.84 11.99
C ASP A 784 -30.34 -36.12 11.36
N ALA A 785 -30.34 -36.20 10.03
CA ALA A 785 -30.52 -37.46 9.26
C ALA A 785 -30.42 -37.36 7.72
N LEU A 786 -30.22 -36.19 7.08
CA LEU A 786 -30.30 -36.11 5.60
C LEU A 786 -29.25 -35.22 4.89
N SER A 787 -28.15 -34.88 5.55
CA SER A 787 -27.04 -34.10 4.97
C SER A 787 -25.70 -34.83 4.97
N ALA A 788 -25.72 -36.14 4.75
CA ALA A 788 -24.54 -36.95 4.47
C ALA A 788 -24.77 -37.74 3.18
N ILE A 789 -24.55 -37.08 2.03
CA ILE A 789 -23.92 -37.53 0.76
C ILE A 789 -23.94 -36.27 -0.13
N GLU A 790 -23.15 -35.27 0.27
CA GLU A 790 -22.49 -34.38 -0.68
C GLU A 790 -21.02 -34.51 -0.28
N GLU A 791 -20.38 -35.58 -0.75
CA GLU A 791 -18.93 -35.59 -0.79
C GLU A 791 -18.52 -34.46 -1.73
N GLU A 792 -18.06 -33.37 -1.13
CA GLU A 792 -16.98 -32.58 -1.68
C GLU A 792 -15.94 -33.55 -2.23
N THR A 793 -15.89 -33.74 -3.55
CA THR A 793 -14.62 -34.13 -4.16
C THR A 793 -13.69 -32.94 -4.00
N THR A 794 -13.04 -32.87 -2.83
CA THR A 794 -11.70 -32.31 -2.73
C THR A 794 -10.90 -32.91 -3.88
N LEU A 795 -10.53 -32.11 -4.88
CA LEU A 795 -9.50 -32.49 -5.85
C LEU A 795 -8.22 -32.74 -5.05
N GLY A 796 -8.00 -33.98 -4.63
CA GLY A 796 -6.73 -34.42 -4.09
C GLY A 796 -5.73 -34.40 -5.23
N PHE A 797 -4.66 -33.62 -5.09
CA PHE A 797 -3.52 -33.53 -6.02
C PHE A 797 -2.68 -34.82 -6.07
N ASP A 798 -3.25 -35.95 -5.67
CA ASP A 798 -2.57 -37.22 -5.51
C ASP A 798 -2.69 -38.12 -6.75
N ASP A 799 -3.66 -37.87 -7.65
CA ASP A 799 -3.84 -38.64 -8.88
C ASP A 799 -3.01 -38.06 -10.05
N PRO A 800 -2.42 -38.91 -10.92
CA PRO A 800 -1.68 -38.46 -12.10
C PRO A 800 -2.60 -37.80 -13.13
N TRP A 801 -2.17 -36.66 -13.68
CA TRP A 801 -2.93 -35.93 -14.70
C TRP A 801 -2.02 -35.21 -15.72
N ILE A 802 -2.61 -34.70 -16.82
CA ILE A 802 -1.92 -33.92 -17.84
C ILE A 802 -2.72 -32.63 -18.09
N ASP A 803 -2.05 -31.48 -18.09
CA ASP A 803 -2.60 -30.19 -18.52
C ASP A 803 -2.68 -30.17 -20.05
N THR A 804 -3.65 -30.92 -20.58
CA THR A 804 -3.88 -31.16 -22.00
C THR A 804 -3.88 -29.87 -22.84
N PRO A 805 -4.47 -28.73 -22.40
CA PRO A 805 -4.37 -27.44 -23.08
C PRO A 805 -2.94 -26.91 -23.33
N LEU A 806 -1.98 -27.21 -22.45
CA LEU A 806 -0.59 -26.78 -22.57
C LEU A 806 0.26 -27.70 -23.47
N CYS A 807 -0.29 -28.84 -23.90
CA CYS A 807 0.44 -29.82 -24.69
C CYS A 807 0.86 -29.27 -26.07
N THR A 808 2.16 -29.34 -26.39
CA THR A 808 2.74 -28.91 -27.68
C THR A 808 2.85 -30.01 -28.74
N SER A 809 2.27 -31.20 -28.49
CA SER A 809 2.29 -32.35 -29.40
C SER A 809 3.69 -32.80 -29.86
N CYS A 810 4.71 -32.64 -29.00
CA CYS A 810 6.11 -32.98 -29.30
C CYS A 810 6.38 -34.49 -29.49
N ASN A 811 5.43 -35.36 -29.10
CA ASN A 811 5.49 -36.82 -29.14
C ASN A 811 6.50 -37.49 -28.21
N ASP A 812 7.14 -36.77 -27.30
CA ASP A 812 8.18 -37.36 -26.44
C ASP A 812 7.60 -38.31 -25.38
N CYS A 813 6.44 -37.99 -24.78
CA CYS A 813 5.77 -38.90 -23.84
C CYS A 813 5.25 -40.18 -24.52
N LEU A 814 4.78 -40.11 -25.77
CA LEU A 814 4.32 -41.29 -26.53
C LEU A 814 5.47 -42.27 -26.86
N LYS A 815 6.72 -41.79 -26.93
CA LYS A 815 7.90 -42.67 -27.14
C LYS A 815 8.20 -43.52 -25.90
N ILE A 816 7.82 -43.04 -24.71
CA ILE A 816 8.04 -43.73 -23.44
C ILE A 816 7.02 -44.85 -23.28
N ASN A 817 5.73 -44.53 -23.39
CA ASN A 817 4.67 -45.53 -23.33
C ASN A 817 3.43 -45.10 -24.15
N PRO A 818 3.22 -45.66 -25.36
CA PRO A 818 2.11 -45.30 -26.24
C PRO A 818 0.75 -45.83 -25.78
N ALA A 819 0.70 -46.71 -24.78
CA ALA A 819 -0.55 -47.15 -24.15
C ALA A 819 -0.99 -46.23 -23.00
N LEU A 820 -0.03 -45.54 -22.37
CA LEU A 820 -0.28 -44.58 -21.30
C LEU A 820 -0.57 -43.18 -21.84
N PHE A 821 0.13 -42.73 -22.89
CA PHE A 821 -0.07 -41.40 -23.47
C PHE A 821 -0.78 -41.53 -24.81
N ILE A 822 -2.02 -41.07 -24.86
CA ILE A 822 -2.87 -41.07 -26.05
C ILE A 822 -3.20 -39.65 -26.48
N TYR A 823 -3.41 -39.43 -27.77
CA TYR A 823 -3.86 -38.14 -28.27
C TYR A 823 -5.39 -38.09 -28.37
N ASN A 824 -5.96 -36.95 -27.96
CA ASN A 824 -7.35 -36.62 -28.26
C ASN A 824 -7.52 -36.19 -29.74
N GLU A 825 -8.74 -35.83 -30.13
CA GLU A 825 -9.06 -35.41 -31.51
C GLU A 825 -8.27 -34.16 -31.97
N GLU A 826 -7.82 -33.32 -31.01
CA GLU A 826 -7.05 -32.09 -31.25
C GLU A 826 -5.52 -32.30 -31.21
N LYS A 827 -5.05 -33.56 -31.08
CA LYS A 827 -3.62 -33.95 -30.92
C LYS A 827 -2.96 -33.45 -29.64
N GLN A 828 -3.73 -33.28 -28.56
CA GLN A 828 -3.20 -32.99 -27.23
C GLN A 828 -3.15 -34.27 -26.39
N ALA A 829 -2.09 -34.42 -25.59
CA ALA A 829 -1.84 -35.64 -24.84
C ALA A 829 -2.82 -35.78 -23.67
N LEU A 830 -3.32 -37.00 -23.47
CA LEU A 830 -4.23 -37.41 -22.40
C LEU A 830 -3.76 -38.76 -21.83
N LEU A 831 -4.05 -39.02 -20.56
CA LEU A 831 -3.71 -40.29 -19.91
C LEU A 831 -4.68 -41.39 -20.33
N GLY A 832 -4.13 -42.51 -20.81
CA GLY A 832 -4.83 -43.76 -21.09
C GLY A 832 -4.95 -44.62 -19.84
N ASP A 833 -4.84 -45.93 -20.00
CA ASP A 833 -5.00 -46.89 -18.91
C ASP A 833 -3.74 -46.96 -18.01
N LEU A 834 -3.87 -46.42 -16.79
CA LEU A 834 -2.81 -46.39 -15.77
C LEU A 834 -2.28 -47.79 -15.39
N ASN A 835 -3.06 -48.85 -15.59
CA ASN A 835 -2.64 -50.22 -15.27
C ASN A 835 -1.52 -50.73 -16.19
N ASN A 836 -1.29 -50.08 -17.34
CA ASN A 836 -0.27 -50.46 -18.32
C ASN A 836 1.02 -49.64 -18.20
N ALA A 837 1.21 -48.91 -17.10
CA ALA A 837 2.37 -48.08 -16.87
C ALA A 837 2.95 -48.27 -15.45
N THR A 838 4.17 -47.74 -15.26
CA THR A 838 4.79 -47.64 -13.94
C THR A 838 4.96 -46.17 -13.55
N PHE A 839 5.11 -45.87 -12.26
CA PHE A 839 5.27 -44.50 -11.78
C PHE A 839 6.54 -43.86 -12.36
N ALA A 840 7.61 -44.65 -12.50
CA ALA A 840 8.85 -44.20 -13.15
C ALA A 840 8.63 -43.65 -14.58
N GLN A 841 7.73 -44.26 -15.36
CA GLN A 841 7.45 -43.82 -16.74
C GLN A 841 6.71 -42.49 -16.79
N LEU A 842 5.88 -42.17 -15.79
CA LEU A 842 5.23 -40.86 -15.68
C LEU A 842 6.22 -39.78 -15.28
N VAL A 843 7.10 -40.06 -14.32
CA VAL A 843 8.15 -39.13 -13.90
C VAL A 843 9.12 -38.84 -15.06
N GLU A 844 9.54 -39.88 -15.79
CA GLU A 844 10.37 -39.72 -16.99
C GLU A 844 9.67 -38.89 -18.08
N ALA A 845 8.36 -39.10 -18.28
CA ALA A 845 7.58 -38.30 -19.22
C ALA A 845 7.44 -36.83 -18.80
N ALA A 846 7.27 -36.56 -17.51
CA ALA A 846 7.19 -35.21 -16.97
C ALA A 846 8.51 -34.44 -17.15
N GLU A 847 9.65 -35.11 -16.90
CA GLU A 847 10.97 -34.52 -17.12
C GLU A 847 11.28 -34.22 -18.59
N LEU A 848 10.81 -35.09 -19.50
CA LEU A 848 11.02 -34.92 -20.94
C LEU A 848 10.03 -33.96 -21.60
N CYS A 849 8.93 -33.61 -20.93
CA CYS A 849 7.90 -32.75 -21.51
C CYS A 849 8.40 -31.30 -21.65
N PRO A 850 8.56 -30.76 -22.88
CA PRO A 850 9.01 -29.38 -23.07
C PRO A 850 8.03 -28.35 -22.48
N ALA A 851 6.75 -28.69 -22.43
CA ALA A 851 5.68 -27.86 -21.89
C ALA A 851 5.46 -28.03 -20.39
N LYS A 852 6.13 -29.01 -19.75
CA LYS A 852 5.95 -29.38 -18.33
C LYS A 852 4.49 -29.58 -17.91
N CYS A 853 3.67 -30.08 -18.83
CA CYS A 853 2.22 -30.26 -18.66
C CYS A 853 1.82 -31.65 -18.13
N ILE A 854 2.77 -32.48 -17.67
CA ILE A 854 2.50 -33.83 -17.15
C ILE A 854 2.79 -33.83 -15.66
N HIS A 855 1.81 -34.22 -14.86
CA HIS A 855 1.82 -34.18 -13.41
C HIS A 855 1.71 -35.61 -12.88
N PRO A 856 2.81 -36.25 -12.44
CA PRO A 856 2.84 -37.66 -12.05
C PRO A 856 2.00 -38.05 -10.82
N GLY A 857 1.64 -37.10 -9.95
CA GLY A 857 0.89 -37.38 -8.71
C GLY A 857 1.67 -38.25 -7.72
N GLN A 858 0.96 -39.04 -6.91
CA GLN A 858 1.52 -40.04 -6.02
C GLN A 858 1.65 -41.42 -6.69
N PRO A 859 2.60 -42.26 -6.25
CA PRO A 859 2.76 -43.61 -6.79
C PRO A 859 1.57 -44.51 -6.40
N TRP A 860 0.92 -45.10 -7.41
CA TRP A 860 -0.20 -46.04 -7.19
C TRP A 860 0.25 -47.47 -6.84
N ASN A 861 1.53 -47.81 -7.05
CA ASN A 861 2.12 -49.11 -6.69
C ASN A 861 3.25 -48.94 -5.67
N SER A 862 2.95 -49.24 -4.40
CA SER A 862 3.89 -49.13 -3.28
C SER A 862 5.05 -50.13 -3.30
N SER A 863 5.11 -51.03 -4.28
CA SER A 863 6.16 -52.05 -4.43
C SER A 863 7.15 -51.77 -5.58
N GLU A 864 7.10 -50.60 -6.21
CA GLU A 864 8.02 -50.23 -7.30
C GLU A 864 9.44 -49.91 -6.76
N PRO A 865 10.52 -50.45 -7.36
CA PRO A 865 11.88 -50.20 -6.89
C PRO A 865 12.27 -48.72 -7.07
N GLY A 866 12.89 -48.11 -6.06
CA GLY A 866 13.37 -46.73 -6.12
C GLY A 866 12.30 -45.66 -5.87
N LEU A 867 11.20 -46.01 -5.19
CA LEU A 867 10.04 -45.12 -4.97
C LEU A 867 10.41 -43.76 -4.37
N ASP A 868 11.27 -43.74 -3.34
CA ASP A 868 11.65 -42.50 -2.63
C ASP A 868 12.35 -41.51 -3.57
N GLU A 869 13.24 -41.98 -4.45
CA GLU A 869 13.94 -41.16 -5.44
C GLU A 869 12.98 -40.65 -6.53
N LEU A 870 11.98 -41.45 -6.92
CA LEU A 870 10.98 -41.06 -7.92
C LEU A 870 10.01 -40.00 -7.37
N ILE A 871 9.63 -40.09 -6.10
CA ILE A 871 8.77 -39.08 -5.45
C ILE A 871 9.50 -37.73 -5.38
N GLU A 872 10.79 -37.73 -5.02
CA GLU A 872 11.61 -36.50 -4.98
C GLU A 872 11.72 -35.86 -6.38
N ARG A 873 11.87 -36.67 -7.43
CA ARG A 873 11.91 -36.20 -8.82
C ARG A 873 10.56 -35.71 -9.36
N ALA A 874 9.45 -36.26 -8.85
CA ALA A 874 8.09 -35.86 -9.24
C ALA A 874 7.64 -34.55 -8.58
N ALA A 875 8.16 -34.24 -7.38
CA ALA A 875 7.77 -33.07 -6.59
C ALA A 875 7.73 -31.72 -7.34
N PRO A 876 8.70 -31.34 -8.20
CA PRO A 876 8.63 -30.08 -8.95
C PRO A 876 7.52 -30.04 -10.01
N PHE A 877 6.97 -31.20 -10.39
CA PHE A 877 5.91 -31.30 -11.41
C PHE A 877 4.52 -31.46 -10.79
N ASN A 878 4.38 -31.69 -9.48
CA ASN A 878 3.08 -31.87 -8.82
C ASN A 878 2.55 -30.59 -8.13
N GLN A 879 2.98 -29.41 -8.61
CA GLN A 879 2.66 -28.11 -8.00
C GLN A 879 1.32 -27.52 -8.47
#